data_AF-A0A7V2JK31-F1
#
_entry.id   AF-A0A7V2JK31-F1
#
_cell.length_a   1.000
_cell.length_b   1.000
_cell.length_c   1.000
_cell.angle_alpha   90.00
_cell.angle_beta   90.00
_cell.angle_gamma   90.00
#
_symmetry.space_group_name_H-M   'P 1'
#
loop_
_entity.id
_entity.type
_entity.pdbx_description
1 polymer ?
#
loop_
_entity_poly.entity_id
_entity_poly.type
_entity_poly.pdbx_seq_one_letter_code
_entity_poly.pdbx_strand_id
1 'polypeptide(L)'
;MAISNRERVDSGLNLLRDGLIPFIERHLKNHFGNDWDITIDGRRRFPLDRNSDGNIRWDSQALLKVMWDVWNEVFREVLGHFERSLVSELMDVRNRHAHEEPFNSDDTYRALDSIQRLLQAISASKQAEEIGKMKIALQRTVYAEQSRNKTRYTVAVEGSPTASLKPWREVIVPHPDVASGQYQQAEFAADLSQVARGEATSEYQDAVEFYRRTFITAGIKDLLKDALLRLSGKGGEPVVELQTNFGGGKTHSMLALFHLFSEERSTALPGMEDILKELELDHAPAASRAVLVGTALSPGEVVTKHDGTEIRTLWGEMAWQLAGKDGYDMVADSDRNGISPGSEILSELFNAAAPCIILIDEWVAYARQTVGKHDLASGDFESQASFAQALTEAARAAENTLVVATLPASRIEIGGENGEFALESLKGVFKRLGKPWRPATAEEGFEIVRRRLFEPITDRDDFVARDAVVGAFSQMYQSSQNDFPNECKEGAYRRRLELAYPFHPELFDKLYGEWSTLDKFQRTRGVLRLLAKVIHRMWSSQDGSLLIMPATIPMDDNAVKSELTQFLEDVWEPIISADVDGPSSLPYKLDGENASTLGRYSACRRVARTLYVGTAPGSKGSNPGINDRAIRLGCVQPGEATATFGDALRRITDRAAHIHHDGNRYWISTKANLNRLADDRTNEHSRQVEGLYAEIVQRIRNDQTRGEFAAVHRCPIATNEVSDEPEARLVILGPEHAHRKGKVDTDAIKQAKLILETRGNSPRLLRNMVVFLTADKKTLDDLLQATAQYLAWKSINEEKEELNLDAYGRRQASANLSSSN
;
A
#
# COMPACT_ATOMS: atom_id res chain seq x y z
N MET A 1 13.18 -10.41 -29.93
CA MET A 1 12.55 -9.36 -29.11
C MET A 1 11.19 -9.88 -28.67
N ALA A 2 10.81 -9.69 -27.40
CA ALA A 2 9.49 -10.09 -26.93
C ALA A 2 8.44 -9.13 -27.50
N ILE A 3 7.40 -9.64 -28.16
CA ILE A 3 6.28 -8.84 -28.65
C ILE A 3 5.62 -8.15 -27.46
N SER A 4 5.38 -6.85 -27.54
CA SER A 4 4.72 -6.10 -26.48
C SER A 4 3.22 -6.40 -26.42
N ASN A 5 2.59 -6.15 -25.29
CA ASN A 5 1.14 -6.31 -25.14
C ASN A 5 0.35 -5.44 -26.12
N ARG A 6 0.82 -4.21 -26.34
CA ARG A 6 0.23 -3.31 -27.34
C ARG A 6 0.36 -3.85 -28.76
N GLU A 7 1.52 -4.37 -29.14
CA GLU A 7 1.74 -5.00 -30.46
C GLU A 7 0.84 -6.22 -30.68
N ARG A 8 0.54 -6.98 -29.60
CA ARG A 8 -0.43 -8.08 -29.65
C ARG A 8 -1.85 -7.57 -29.89
N VAL A 9 -2.26 -6.50 -29.21
CA VAL A 9 -3.59 -5.88 -29.43
C VAL A 9 -3.69 -5.33 -30.85
N ASP A 10 -2.65 -4.64 -31.35
CA ASP A 10 -2.61 -4.12 -32.73
C ASP A 10 -2.76 -5.24 -33.77
N SER A 11 -1.97 -6.31 -33.62
CA SER A 11 -2.07 -7.50 -34.48
C SER A 11 -3.47 -8.14 -34.40
N GLY A 12 -4.07 -8.16 -33.21
CA GLY A 12 -5.44 -8.64 -33.01
C GLY A 12 -6.49 -7.79 -33.73
N LEU A 13 -6.39 -6.47 -33.64
CA LEU A 13 -7.29 -5.53 -34.31
C LEU A 13 -7.16 -5.60 -35.84
N ASN A 14 -5.97 -5.87 -36.36
CA ASN A 14 -5.75 -6.11 -37.79
C ASN A 14 -6.43 -7.40 -38.27
N LEU A 15 -6.31 -8.50 -37.51
CA LEU A 15 -7.01 -9.75 -37.82
C LEU A 15 -8.53 -9.61 -37.70
N LEU A 16 -9.01 -8.83 -36.72
CA LEU A 16 -10.41 -8.49 -36.59
C LEU A 16 -10.92 -7.76 -37.84
N ARG A 17 -10.20 -6.72 -38.28
CA ARG A 17 -10.52 -5.96 -39.49
C ARG A 17 -10.66 -6.89 -40.69
N ASP A 18 -9.65 -7.72 -40.94
CA ASP A 18 -9.60 -8.60 -42.12
C ASP A 18 -10.72 -9.66 -42.10
N GLY A 19 -11.16 -10.09 -40.91
CA GLY A 19 -12.29 -11.00 -40.76
C GLY A 19 -13.65 -10.33 -40.95
N LEU A 20 -13.81 -9.08 -40.50
CA LEU A 20 -15.08 -8.36 -40.55
C LEU A 20 -15.43 -7.83 -41.94
N ILE A 21 -14.45 -7.41 -42.75
CA ILE A 21 -14.69 -6.83 -44.09
C ILE A 21 -15.64 -7.68 -44.96
N PRO A 22 -15.34 -8.96 -45.27
CA PRO A 22 -16.18 -9.74 -46.18
C PRO A 22 -17.56 -10.03 -45.59
N PHE A 23 -17.68 -10.09 -44.26
CA PHE A 23 -18.96 -10.27 -43.58
C PHE A 23 -19.82 -9.01 -43.72
N ILE A 24 -19.28 -7.85 -43.34
CA ILE A 24 -19.98 -6.57 -43.35
C ILE A 24 -20.41 -6.20 -44.77
N GLU A 25 -19.51 -6.23 -45.75
CA GLU A 25 -19.82 -5.84 -47.13
C GLU A 25 -20.91 -6.71 -47.74
N ARG A 26 -20.89 -8.02 -47.48
CA ARG A 26 -21.92 -8.95 -47.95
C ARG A 26 -23.29 -8.62 -47.35
N HIS A 27 -23.37 -8.38 -46.04
CA HIS A 27 -24.65 -8.08 -45.38
C HIS A 27 -25.19 -6.69 -45.75
N LEU A 28 -24.31 -5.70 -45.88
CA LEU A 28 -24.69 -4.37 -46.37
C LEU A 28 -25.20 -4.42 -47.81
N LYS A 29 -24.50 -5.14 -48.70
CA LYS A 29 -24.92 -5.31 -50.10
C LYS A 29 -26.23 -6.08 -50.23
N ASN A 30 -26.45 -7.10 -49.39
CA ASN A 30 -27.70 -7.86 -49.39
C ASN A 30 -28.90 -7.02 -48.94
N HIS A 31 -28.71 -6.10 -47.99
CA HIS A 31 -29.79 -5.29 -47.45
C HIS A 31 -30.02 -3.98 -48.24
N PHE A 32 -28.96 -3.28 -48.63
CA PHE A 32 -29.02 -1.97 -49.29
C PHE A 32 -28.77 -2.01 -50.81
N GLY A 33 -28.46 -3.17 -51.40
CA GLY A 33 -28.22 -3.32 -52.84
C GLY A 33 -26.82 -2.88 -53.27
N ASN A 34 -26.65 -2.57 -54.57
CA ASN A 34 -25.34 -2.24 -55.14
C ASN A 34 -24.79 -0.86 -54.71
N ASP A 35 -25.64 0.04 -54.21
CA ASP A 35 -25.29 1.40 -53.76
C ASP A 35 -25.21 1.49 -52.21
N TRP A 36 -24.87 0.37 -51.56
CA TRP A 36 -24.80 0.29 -50.11
C TRP A 36 -23.75 1.23 -49.51
N ASP A 37 -22.66 1.48 -50.22
CA ASP A 37 -21.57 2.37 -49.83
C ASP A 37 -22.03 3.83 -49.77
N ILE A 38 -22.77 4.29 -50.78
CA ILE A 38 -23.39 5.63 -50.83
C ILE A 38 -24.39 5.79 -49.68
N THR A 39 -25.17 4.74 -49.40
CA THR A 39 -26.17 4.74 -48.32
C THR A 39 -25.52 4.86 -46.93
N ILE A 40 -24.40 4.18 -46.71
CA ILE A 40 -23.65 4.27 -45.45
C ILE A 40 -22.93 5.62 -45.33
N ASP A 41 -22.36 6.15 -46.41
CA ASP A 41 -21.73 7.49 -46.40
C ASP A 41 -22.74 8.59 -46.05
N GLY A 42 -23.98 8.50 -46.55
CA GLY A 42 -25.05 9.46 -46.22
C GLY A 42 -25.50 9.43 -44.75
N ARG A 43 -25.22 8.34 -44.01
CA ARG A 43 -25.59 8.17 -42.59
C ARG A 43 -24.46 8.55 -41.63
N ARG A 44 -23.25 8.76 -42.13
CA ARG A 44 -22.06 9.07 -41.31
C ARG A 44 -21.72 10.54 -41.41
N ARG A 45 -21.17 11.08 -40.33
CA ARG A 45 -20.68 12.47 -40.29
C ARG A 45 -19.46 12.70 -41.21
N PHE A 46 -18.69 11.64 -41.45
CA PHE A 46 -17.55 11.62 -42.36
C PHE A 46 -17.70 10.40 -43.30
N PRO A 47 -17.53 10.58 -44.61
CA PRO A 47 -17.53 9.48 -45.57
C PRO A 47 -16.46 8.43 -45.24
N LEU A 48 -16.68 7.20 -45.67
CA LEU A 48 -15.67 6.14 -45.65
C LEU A 48 -14.47 6.54 -46.52
N ASP A 49 -13.27 6.38 -45.99
CA ASP A 49 -12.04 6.61 -46.76
C ASP A 49 -11.97 5.64 -47.95
N ARG A 50 -11.48 6.12 -49.09
CA ARG A 50 -11.34 5.32 -50.32
C ARG A 50 -9.89 5.37 -50.82
N ASN A 51 -9.42 4.24 -51.34
CA ASN A 51 -8.13 4.16 -52.02
C ASN A 51 -8.22 4.82 -53.41
N SER A 52 -7.07 5.03 -54.06
CA SER A 52 -6.97 5.58 -55.43
C SER A 52 -7.79 4.82 -56.47
N ASP A 53 -8.08 3.55 -56.22
CA ASP A 53 -8.82 2.66 -57.12
C ASP A 53 -10.34 2.64 -56.83
N GLY A 54 -10.82 3.52 -55.93
CA GLY A 54 -12.24 3.68 -55.62
C GLY A 54 -12.80 2.74 -54.55
N ASN A 55 -12.05 1.70 -54.13
CA ASN A 55 -12.44 0.78 -53.06
C ASN A 55 -12.33 1.41 -51.67
N ILE A 56 -13.22 1.01 -50.75
CA ILE A 56 -13.21 1.49 -49.36
C ILE A 56 -11.96 1.00 -48.61
N ARG A 57 -11.29 1.92 -47.93
CA ARG A 57 -10.17 1.64 -47.04
C ARG A 57 -10.70 1.43 -45.63
N TRP A 58 -10.97 0.18 -45.28
CA TRP A 58 -11.45 -0.17 -43.95
C TRP A 58 -10.35 -0.08 -42.88
N ASP A 59 -10.69 0.53 -41.74
CA ASP A 59 -9.97 0.34 -40.47
C ASP A 59 -10.89 -0.33 -39.44
N SER A 60 -10.31 -0.82 -38.35
CA SER A 60 -11.07 -1.52 -37.30
C SER A 60 -12.16 -0.65 -36.68
N GLN A 61 -11.95 0.67 -36.58
CA GLN A 61 -12.93 1.60 -36.04
C GLN A 61 -14.13 1.80 -36.96
N ALA A 62 -13.88 2.04 -38.25
CA ALA A 62 -14.91 2.25 -39.24
C ALA A 62 -15.79 1.00 -39.35
N LEU A 63 -15.20 -0.20 -39.34
CA LEU A 63 -15.95 -1.45 -39.37
C LEU A 63 -16.84 -1.62 -38.12
N LEU A 64 -16.26 -1.48 -36.92
CA LEU A 64 -17.02 -1.63 -35.67
C LEU A 64 -18.11 -0.57 -35.54
N LYS A 65 -17.83 0.66 -35.97
CA LYS A 65 -18.80 1.76 -35.95
C LYS A 65 -19.93 1.55 -36.94
N VAL A 66 -19.64 1.10 -38.17
CA VAL A 66 -20.66 0.76 -39.17
C VAL A 66 -21.54 -0.39 -38.64
N MET A 67 -20.94 -1.44 -38.07
CA MET A 67 -21.73 -2.52 -37.45
C MET A 67 -22.65 -2.01 -36.34
N TRP A 68 -22.14 -1.11 -35.49
CA TRP A 68 -22.93 -0.53 -34.40
C TRP A 68 -24.09 0.33 -34.91
N ASP A 69 -23.84 1.21 -35.87
CA ASP A 69 -24.80 2.22 -36.32
C ASP A 69 -25.98 1.59 -37.09
N VAL A 70 -25.74 0.52 -37.88
CA VAL A 70 -26.81 -0.22 -38.58
C VAL A 70 -27.15 -1.57 -37.92
N TRP A 71 -26.82 -1.75 -36.64
CA TRP A 71 -27.00 -3.03 -35.95
C TRP A 71 -28.44 -3.55 -36.03
N ASN A 72 -29.41 -2.71 -35.69
CA ASN A 72 -30.82 -3.10 -35.63
C ASN A 72 -31.42 -3.40 -37.02
N GLU A 73 -30.86 -2.80 -38.07
CA GLU A 73 -31.37 -2.91 -39.44
C GLU A 73 -30.75 -4.09 -40.20
N VAL A 74 -29.45 -4.35 -40.00
CA VAL A 74 -28.68 -5.30 -40.83
C VAL A 74 -28.17 -6.50 -40.04
N PHE A 75 -27.69 -6.29 -38.81
CA PHE A 75 -26.92 -7.33 -38.10
C PHE A 75 -27.72 -8.07 -37.02
N ARG A 76 -28.83 -7.50 -36.52
CA ARG A 76 -29.71 -8.12 -35.50
C ARG A 76 -30.34 -9.44 -35.94
N GLU A 77 -30.51 -9.64 -37.24
CA GLU A 77 -31.07 -10.88 -37.79
C GLU A 77 -30.07 -12.05 -37.79
N VAL A 78 -28.77 -11.76 -37.69
CA VAL A 78 -27.68 -12.74 -37.85
C VAL A 78 -26.83 -12.86 -36.57
N LEU A 79 -26.73 -11.79 -35.78
CA LEU A 79 -25.96 -11.71 -34.54
C LEU A 79 -26.85 -11.26 -33.38
N GLY A 80 -26.61 -11.80 -32.17
CA GLY A 80 -27.43 -11.58 -30.99
C GLY A 80 -26.98 -10.40 -30.12
N HIS A 81 -27.60 -10.28 -28.94
CA HIS A 81 -27.24 -9.24 -27.96
C HIS A 81 -25.79 -9.38 -27.48
N PHE A 82 -25.31 -10.61 -27.32
CA PHE A 82 -23.96 -10.88 -26.85
C PHE A 82 -22.90 -10.33 -27.80
N GLU A 83 -23.03 -10.56 -29.11
CA GLU A 83 -22.11 -10.05 -30.12
C GLU A 83 -22.16 -8.53 -30.21
N ARG A 84 -23.33 -7.92 -29.97
CA ARG A 84 -23.46 -6.46 -29.88
C ARG A 84 -22.63 -5.89 -28.73
N SER A 85 -22.68 -6.54 -27.57
CA SER A 85 -21.85 -6.15 -26.42
C SER A 85 -20.35 -6.28 -26.73
N LEU A 86 -19.94 -7.33 -27.46
CA LEU A 86 -18.55 -7.49 -27.91
C LEU A 86 -18.12 -6.37 -28.87
N VAL A 87 -18.98 -5.95 -29.80
CA VAL A 87 -18.68 -4.81 -30.69
C VAL A 87 -18.49 -3.52 -29.89
N SER A 88 -19.32 -3.28 -28.86
CA SER A 88 -19.15 -2.14 -27.96
C SER A 88 -17.80 -2.18 -27.24
N GLU A 89 -17.47 -3.32 -26.63
CA GLU A 89 -16.21 -3.52 -25.91
C GLU A 89 -15.00 -3.33 -26.83
N LEU A 90 -15.06 -3.83 -28.07
CA LEU A 90 -13.96 -3.71 -29.04
C LEU A 90 -13.78 -2.29 -29.57
N MET A 91 -14.83 -1.46 -29.60
CA MET A 91 -14.70 -0.04 -29.87
C MET A 91 -13.89 0.66 -28.76
N ASP A 92 -14.16 0.31 -27.50
CA ASP A 92 -13.39 0.84 -26.36
C ASP A 92 -11.93 0.38 -26.40
N VAL A 93 -11.68 -0.91 -26.66
CA VAL A 93 -10.31 -1.45 -26.83
C VAL A 93 -9.55 -0.74 -27.94
N ARG A 94 -10.18 -0.49 -29.10
CA ARG A 94 -9.57 0.27 -30.20
C ARG A 94 -9.28 1.71 -29.75
N ASN A 95 -10.24 2.39 -29.12
CA ASN A 95 -10.06 3.77 -28.65
C ASN A 95 -8.86 3.88 -27.70
N ARG A 96 -8.75 2.98 -26.71
CA ARG A 96 -7.60 2.90 -25.79
C ARG A 96 -6.29 2.69 -26.54
N HIS A 97 -6.26 1.78 -27.52
CA HIS A 97 -5.09 1.54 -28.36
C HIS A 97 -4.65 2.78 -29.17
N ALA A 98 -5.62 3.57 -29.67
CA ALA A 98 -5.36 4.79 -30.41
C ALA A 98 -4.86 5.96 -29.52
N HIS A 99 -5.28 6.01 -28.25
CA HIS A 99 -4.84 7.01 -27.26
C HIS A 99 -3.54 6.67 -26.54
N GLU A 100 -2.83 5.64 -27.00
CA GLU A 100 -1.56 5.20 -26.44
C GLU A 100 -1.62 4.69 -24.99
N GLU A 101 -2.79 4.26 -24.54
CA GLU A 101 -2.94 3.72 -23.20
C GLU A 101 -2.17 2.38 -23.03
N PRO A 102 -1.60 2.11 -21.84
CA PRO A 102 -0.92 0.86 -21.57
C PRO A 102 -1.91 -0.31 -21.46
N PHE A 103 -1.54 -1.47 -22.02
CA PHE A 103 -2.26 -2.74 -21.85
C PHE A 103 -1.45 -3.71 -20.98
N ASN A 104 -2.01 -4.11 -19.84
CA ASN A 104 -1.47 -5.21 -19.05
C ASN A 104 -1.80 -6.58 -19.71
N SER A 105 -1.25 -7.68 -19.20
CA SER A 105 -1.40 -9.00 -19.82
C SER A 105 -2.83 -9.55 -19.74
N ASP A 106 -3.61 -9.17 -18.72
CA ASP A 106 -5.02 -9.55 -18.56
C ASP A 106 -5.92 -8.77 -19.53
N ASP A 107 -5.74 -7.45 -19.60
CA ASP A 107 -6.39 -6.56 -20.57
C ASP A 107 -6.13 -7.03 -22.01
N THR A 108 -4.88 -7.43 -22.30
CA THR A 108 -4.49 -7.95 -23.62
C THR A 108 -5.18 -9.28 -23.92
N TYR A 109 -5.26 -10.17 -22.92
CA TYR A 109 -5.95 -11.45 -23.07
C TYR A 109 -7.45 -11.25 -23.30
N ARG A 110 -8.09 -10.35 -22.54
CA ARG A 110 -9.51 -10.02 -22.68
C ARG A 110 -9.81 -9.42 -24.05
N ALA A 111 -9.00 -8.46 -24.51
CA ALA A 111 -9.11 -7.89 -25.85
C ALA A 111 -9.06 -8.97 -26.94
N LEU A 112 -8.06 -9.86 -26.88
CA LEU A 112 -7.93 -10.97 -27.84
C LEU A 112 -9.09 -11.98 -27.73
N ASP A 113 -9.62 -12.25 -26.53
CA ASP A 113 -10.78 -13.13 -26.34
C ASP A 113 -12.04 -12.55 -26.99
N SER A 114 -12.31 -11.27 -26.76
CA SER A 114 -13.46 -10.57 -27.36
C SER A 114 -13.35 -10.53 -28.89
N ILE A 115 -12.15 -10.32 -29.44
CA ILE A 115 -11.87 -10.44 -30.89
C ILE A 115 -12.16 -11.85 -31.39
N GLN A 116 -11.66 -12.88 -30.70
CA GLN A 116 -11.81 -14.27 -31.12
C GLN A 116 -13.28 -14.69 -31.18
N ARG A 117 -14.06 -14.34 -30.15
CA ARG A 117 -15.49 -14.68 -30.06
C ARG A 117 -16.30 -14.00 -31.15
N LEU A 118 -16.02 -12.73 -31.44
CA LEU A 118 -16.69 -12.03 -32.53
C LEU A 118 -16.34 -12.64 -33.90
N LEU A 119 -15.07 -12.97 -34.14
CA LEU A 119 -14.63 -13.65 -35.36
C LEU A 119 -15.26 -15.05 -35.51
N GLN A 120 -15.45 -15.79 -34.42
CA GLN A 120 -16.17 -17.06 -34.42
C GLN A 120 -17.64 -16.89 -34.77
N ALA A 121 -18.31 -15.88 -34.20
CA ALA A 121 -19.72 -15.60 -34.47
C ALA A 121 -19.99 -15.30 -35.95
N ILE A 122 -19.04 -14.66 -36.65
CA ILE A 122 -19.14 -14.37 -38.09
C ILE A 122 -18.55 -15.48 -38.99
N SER A 123 -18.17 -16.63 -38.41
CA SER A 123 -17.53 -17.75 -39.13
C SER A 123 -16.20 -17.41 -39.82
N ALA A 124 -15.45 -16.43 -39.31
CA ALA A 124 -14.10 -16.10 -39.77
C ALA A 124 -13.05 -17.02 -39.10
N SER A 125 -13.14 -18.33 -39.36
CA SER A 125 -12.40 -19.37 -38.64
C SER A 125 -10.88 -19.22 -38.74
N LYS A 126 -10.36 -18.77 -39.89
CA LYS A 126 -8.92 -18.58 -40.11
C LYS A 126 -8.34 -17.52 -39.17
N GLN A 127 -8.97 -16.34 -39.10
CA GLN A 127 -8.55 -15.25 -38.23
C GLN A 127 -8.77 -15.61 -36.75
N ALA A 128 -9.88 -16.28 -36.43
CA ALA A 128 -10.17 -16.73 -35.07
C ALA A 128 -9.14 -17.75 -34.54
N GLU A 129 -8.61 -18.63 -35.40
CA GLU A 129 -7.57 -19.59 -35.02
C GLU A 129 -6.24 -18.90 -34.73
N GLU A 130 -5.84 -17.91 -35.53
CA GLU A 130 -4.62 -17.12 -35.31
C GLU A 130 -4.69 -16.32 -34.00
N ILE A 131 -5.83 -15.72 -33.68
CA ILE A 131 -6.06 -15.09 -32.37
C ILE A 131 -5.94 -16.10 -31.23
N GLY A 132 -6.47 -17.32 -31.42
CA GLY A 132 -6.31 -18.42 -30.48
C GLY A 132 -4.83 -18.75 -30.21
N LYS A 133 -3.99 -18.80 -31.26
CA LYS A 133 -2.54 -19.00 -31.14
C LYS A 133 -1.88 -17.85 -30.38
N MET A 134 -2.27 -16.61 -30.63
CA MET A 134 -1.76 -15.44 -29.90
C MET A 134 -2.11 -15.47 -28.42
N LYS A 135 -3.34 -15.87 -28.06
CA LYS A 135 -3.76 -16.06 -26.65
C LYS A 135 -2.96 -17.15 -25.96
N ILE A 136 -2.76 -18.29 -26.62
CA ILE A 136 -1.95 -19.39 -26.08
C ILE A 136 -0.49 -18.94 -25.90
N ALA A 137 0.07 -18.18 -26.84
CA ALA A 137 1.42 -17.64 -26.75
C ALA A 137 1.57 -16.62 -25.61
N LEU A 138 0.58 -15.73 -25.43
CA LEU A 138 0.52 -14.80 -24.31
C LEU A 138 0.44 -15.56 -22.98
N GLN A 139 -0.47 -16.54 -22.86
CA GLN A 139 -0.58 -17.38 -21.68
C GLN A 139 0.70 -18.15 -21.41
N ARG A 140 1.37 -18.73 -22.42
CA ARG A 140 2.67 -19.39 -22.25
C ARG A 140 3.74 -18.42 -21.78
N THR A 141 3.71 -17.17 -22.22
CA THR A 141 4.64 -16.13 -21.76
C THR A 141 4.36 -15.77 -20.30
N VAL A 142 3.10 -15.54 -19.95
CA VAL A 142 2.66 -15.28 -18.56
C VAL A 142 2.98 -16.47 -17.66
N TYR A 143 2.69 -17.70 -18.09
CA TYR A 143 3.05 -18.92 -17.37
C TYR A 143 4.55 -19.14 -17.30
N ALA A 144 5.32 -18.78 -18.33
CA ALA A 144 6.78 -18.85 -18.30
C ALA A 144 7.39 -17.76 -17.43
N GLU A 145 6.79 -16.58 -17.33
CA GLU A 145 7.16 -15.52 -16.39
C GLU A 145 6.78 -15.90 -14.96
N GLN A 146 5.59 -16.46 -14.74
CA GLN A 146 5.16 -17.03 -13.46
C GLN A 146 6.00 -18.26 -13.09
N SER A 147 6.41 -19.10 -14.07
CA SER A 147 7.27 -20.26 -13.88
C SER A 147 8.72 -19.82 -13.65
N ARG A 148 9.21 -18.77 -14.31
CA ARG A 148 10.50 -18.14 -14.03
C ARG A 148 10.51 -17.45 -12.68
N ASN A 149 9.38 -16.88 -12.24
CA ASN A 149 9.18 -16.38 -10.89
C ASN A 149 9.09 -17.54 -9.87
N LYS A 150 8.53 -18.70 -10.25
CA LYS A 150 8.57 -19.95 -9.47
C LYS A 150 9.97 -20.56 -9.37
N THR A 151 10.76 -20.48 -10.44
CA THR A 151 12.14 -20.99 -10.48
C THR A 151 13.13 -19.97 -9.89
N ARG A 152 12.70 -18.71 -9.69
CA ARG A 152 13.35 -17.66 -8.90
C ARG A 152 12.78 -17.54 -7.48
N TYR A 153 12.20 -18.60 -6.93
CA TYR A 153 12.05 -18.67 -5.47
C TYR A 153 13.41 -18.98 -4.83
N THR A 154 14.38 -18.10 -5.04
CA THR A 154 15.50 -17.94 -4.12
C THR A 154 14.94 -17.29 -2.88
N VAL A 155 15.22 -17.85 -1.70
CA VAL A 155 14.86 -17.26 -0.41
C VAL A 155 15.22 -15.77 -0.44
N ALA A 156 14.23 -14.89 -0.21
CA ALA A 156 14.41 -13.44 -0.43
C ALA A 156 15.50 -12.84 0.48
N VAL A 157 15.80 -13.54 1.57
CA VAL A 157 16.80 -13.20 2.58
C VAL A 157 17.52 -14.49 2.98
N GLU A 158 18.78 -14.65 2.55
CA GLU A 158 19.59 -15.79 2.99
C GLU A 158 19.99 -15.58 4.46
N GLY A 159 19.63 -16.52 5.31
CA GLY A 159 20.11 -16.62 6.68
C GLY A 159 19.68 -17.97 7.24
N SER A 160 20.62 -18.75 7.74
CA SER A 160 20.35 -19.92 8.58
C SER A 160 20.49 -19.47 10.03
N PRO A 161 19.42 -18.95 10.66
CA PRO A 161 19.43 -18.75 12.11
C PRO A 161 19.73 -20.10 12.78
N THR A 162 20.36 -20.05 13.96
CA THR A 162 20.93 -21.20 14.70
C THR A 162 20.36 -22.57 14.27
N ALA A 163 21.17 -23.45 13.68
CA ALA A 163 20.74 -24.68 12.99
C ALA A 163 19.89 -25.68 13.80
N SER A 164 19.72 -25.45 15.11
CA SER A 164 18.88 -26.25 16.00
C SER A 164 17.44 -25.71 16.17
N LEU A 165 17.11 -24.52 15.67
CA LEU A 165 15.78 -23.91 15.80
C LEU A 165 14.96 -24.10 14.52
N LYS A 166 13.69 -24.46 14.67
CA LYS A 166 12.77 -24.62 13.54
C LYS A 166 12.31 -23.24 13.03
N PRO A 167 12.27 -23.00 11.71
CA PRO A 167 11.57 -21.87 11.11
C PRO A 167 10.08 -21.86 11.49
N TRP A 168 9.44 -20.68 11.51
CA TRP A 168 8.03 -20.60 11.89
C TRP A 168 7.12 -21.48 11.03
N ARG A 169 7.48 -21.65 9.75
CA ARG A 169 6.72 -22.46 8.79
C ARG A 169 6.61 -23.94 9.21
N GLU A 170 7.60 -24.43 9.93
CA GLU A 170 7.64 -25.82 10.41
C GLU A 170 6.93 -26.00 11.76
N VAL A 171 6.40 -24.92 12.35
CA VAL A 171 5.78 -24.89 13.68
C VAL A 171 4.30 -24.50 13.62
N ILE A 172 3.93 -23.61 12.69
CA ILE A 172 2.55 -23.15 12.54
C ILE A 172 2.16 -23.03 11.06
N VAL A 173 0.95 -23.52 10.75
CA VAL A 173 0.43 -23.62 9.39
C VAL A 173 -0.56 -22.48 9.13
N PRO A 174 -0.39 -21.68 8.06
CA PRO A 174 -1.39 -20.69 7.66
C PRO A 174 -2.66 -21.37 7.18
N HIS A 175 -3.82 -20.71 7.35
CA HIS A 175 -5.08 -21.27 6.84
C HIS A 175 -5.00 -21.53 5.31
N PRO A 176 -5.76 -22.50 4.78
CA PRO A 176 -5.64 -22.91 3.37
C PRO A 176 -5.85 -21.80 2.33
N ASP A 177 -6.73 -20.85 2.62
CA ASP A 177 -7.00 -19.64 1.82
C ASP A 177 -5.79 -18.69 1.77
N VAL A 178 -5.11 -18.47 2.90
CA VAL A 178 -3.87 -17.70 3.00
C VAL A 178 -2.72 -18.46 2.33
N ALA A 179 -2.57 -19.76 2.61
CA ALA A 179 -1.52 -20.59 2.05
C ALA A 179 -1.57 -20.65 0.51
N SER A 180 -2.77 -20.80 -0.05
CA SER A 180 -3.01 -20.89 -1.50
C SER A 180 -2.94 -19.57 -2.24
N GLY A 181 -2.97 -18.43 -1.53
CA GLY A 181 -3.00 -17.11 -2.14
C GLY A 181 -4.36 -16.74 -2.74
N GLN A 182 -5.40 -17.54 -2.49
CA GLN A 182 -6.78 -17.31 -2.95
C GLN A 182 -7.58 -16.41 -2.00
N TYR A 183 -6.92 -15.79 -1.01
CA TYR A 183 -7.53 -14.84 -0.09
C TYR A 183 -8.27 -13.73 -0.87
N GLN A 184 -9.58 -13.60 -0.65
CA GLN A 184 -10.37 -12.53 -1.27
C GLN A 184 -10.46 -11.34 -0.32
N GLN A 185 -10.31 -10.11 -0.84
CA GLN A 185 -10.41 -8.90 -0.02
C GLN A 185 -11.76 -8.76 0.70
N ALA A 186 -12.82 -9.38 0.14
CA ALA A 186 -14.16 -9.40 0.73
C ALA A 186 -14.26 -10.31 1.96
N GLU A 187 -13.40 -11.32 2.12
CA GLU A 187 -13.48 -12.30 3.23
C GLU A 187 -13.12 -11.68 4.59
N PHE A 188 -12.45 -10.52 4.65
CA PHE A 188 -12.22 -9.81 5.93
C PHE A 188 -13.31 -8.78 6.27
N ALA A 189 -14.33 -8.63 5.41
CA ALA A 189 -15.47 -7.78 5.70
C ALA A 189 -16.60 -8.64 6.25
N ALA A 190 -16.76 -8.64 7.57
CA ALA A 190 -17.97 -9.16 8.19
C ALA A 190 -19.17 -8.36 7.69
N ASP A 191 -20.23 -9.05 7.28
CA ASP A 191 -21.51 -8.45 6.89
C ASP A 191 -22.62 -9.12 7.69
N LEU A 192 -23.12 -8.40 8.70
CA LEU A 192 -24.19 -8.89 9.57
C LEU A 192 -25.48 -9.18 8.79
N SER A 193 -25.73 -8.46 7.69
CA SER A 193 -26.91 -8.63 6.86
C SER A 193 -26.87 -9.94 6.09
N GLN A 194 -25.71 -10.30 5.52
CA GLN A 194 -25.52 -11.58 4.85
C GLN A 194 -25.64 -12.76 5.82
N VAL A 195 -25.07 -12.65 7.02
CA VAL A 195 -25.17 -13.71 8.03
C VAL A 195 -26.61 -13.92 8.49
N ALA A 196 -27.35 -12.82 8.70
CA ALA A 196 -28.77 -12.88 9.06
C ALA A 196 -29.64 -13.53 7.97
N ARG A 197 -29.28 -13.39 6.69
CA ARG A 197 -29.97 -14.03 5.55
C ARG A 197 -29.51 -15.46 5.22
N GLY A 198 -28.43 -15.94 5.83
CA GLY A 198 -27.87 -17.26 5.49
C GLY A 198 -27.01 -17.27 4.22
N GLU A 199 -26.52 -16.10 3.79
CA GLU A 199 -25.79 -15.92 2.53
C GLU A 199 -24.27 -15.74 2.72
N ALA A 200 -23.80 -15.67 3.97
CA ALA A 200 -22.40 -15.41 4.27
C ALA A 200 -21.52 -16.65 4.03
N THR A 201 -20.21 -16.44 3.90
CA THR A 201 -19.24 -17.54 3.85
C THR A 201 -19.27 -18.36 5.14
N SER A 202 -18.87 -19.64 5.06
CA SER A 202 -18.94 -20.56 6.20
C SER A 202 -18.21 -20.05 7.45
N GLU A 203 -17.14 -19.27 7.29
CA GLU A 203 -16.39 -18.71 8.43
C GLU A 203 -17.12 -17.64 9.24
N TYR A 204 -18.14 -16.99 8.66
CA TYR A 204 -19.03 -16.07 9.38
C TYR A 204 -20.42 -16.65 9.61
N GLN A 205 -20.88 -17.57 8.76
CA GLN A 205 -22.21 -18.16 8.85
C GLN A 205 -22.30 -19.24 9.94
N ASP A 206 -21.27 -20.08 10.07
CA ASP A 206 -21.22 -21.14 11.08
C ASP A 206 -20.75 -20.58 12.43
N ALA A 207 -21.56 -20.76 13.47
CA ALA A 207 -21.29 -20.19 14.80
C ALA A 207 -20.00 -20.74 15.42
N VAL A 208 -19.74 -22.05 15.28
CA VAL A 208 -18.57 -22.70 15.87
C VAL A 208 -17.29 -22.26 15.16
N GLU A 209 -17.31 -22.20 13.83
CA GLU A 209 -16.18 -21.73 13.02
C GLU A 209 -15.90 -20.24 13.26
N PHE A 210 -16.95 -19.42 13.37
CA PHE A 210 -16.81 -18.00 13.71
C PHE A 210 -16.10 -17.82 15.06
N TYR A 211 -16.53 -18.53 16.11
CA TYR A 211 -15.89 -18.45 17.42
C TYR A 211 -14.49 -19.07 17.46
N ARG A 212 -14.21 -20.09 16.62
CA ARG A 212 -12.88 -20.68 16.46
C ARG A 212 -11.88 -19.66 15.89
N ARG A 213 -12.29 -18.87 14.89
CA ARG A 213 -11.46 -17.83 14.25
C ARG A 213 -11.47 -16.49 14.99
N THR A 214 -12.42 -16.28 15.90
CA THR A 214 -12.55 -15.03 16.67
C THR A 214 -11.76 -15.12 17.96
N PHE A 215 -10.99 -14.08 18.27
CA PHE A 215 -10.39 -13.91 19.58
C PHE A 215 -11.34 -13.10 20.47
N ILE A 216 -11.79 -13.69 21.58
CA ILE A 216 -12.65 -13.01 22.57
C ILE A 216 -11.77 -12.04 23.37
N THR A 217 -11.72 -10.79 22.92
CA THR A 217 -11.05 -9.69 23.63
C THR A 217 -11.74 -9.38 24.94
N ALA A 218 -11.10 -8.62 25.83
CA ALA A 218 -11.73 -8.14 27.06
C ALA A 218 -13.04 -7.39 26.78
N GLY A 219 -13.06 -6.53 25.75
CA GLY A 219 -14.25 -5.79 25.35
C GLY A 219 -15.39 -6.69 24.85
N ILE A 220 -15.08 -7.72 24.05
CA ILE A 220 -16.08 -8.71 23.61
C ILE A 220 -16.55 -9.54 24.81
N LYS A 221 -15.63 -9.98 25.69
CA LYS A 221 -15.97 -10.75 26.89
C LYS A 221 -16.96 -9.99 27.78
N ASP A 222 -16.71 -8.71 28.02
CA ASP A 222 -17.60 -7.86 28.83
C ASP A 222 -18.96 -7.68 28.14
N LEU A 223 -18.99 -7.47 26.81
CA LEU A 223 -20.21 -7.38 26.03
C LEU A 223 -21.06 -8.67 26.10
N LEU A 224 -20.42 -9.84 25.91
CA LEU A 224 -21.09 -11.13 25.97
C LEU A 224 -21.63 -11.41 27.37
N LYS A 225 -20.89 -11.03 28.41
CA LYS A 225 -21.36 -11.17 29.81
C LYS A 225 -22.59 -10.31 30.08
N ASP A 226 -22.52 -9.03 29.73
CA ASP A 226 -23.64 -8.10 29.95
C ASP A 226 -24.89 -8.58 29.19
N ALA A 227 -24.72 -9.08 27.95
CA ALA A 227 -25.80 -9.65 27.17
C ALA A 227 -26.40 -10.93 27.78
N LEU A 228 -25.56 -11.84 28.25
CA LEU A 228 -26.01 -13.07 28.92
C LEU A 228 -26.79 -12.77 30.20
N LEU A 229 -26.31 -11.83 31.02
CA LEU A 229 -27.01 -11.38 32.21
C LEU A 229 -28.38 -10.79 31.83
N ARG A 230 -28.42 -9.90 30.83
CA ARG A 230 -29.65 -9.20 30.41
C ARG A 230 -30.71 -10.16 29.92
N LEU A 231 -30.36 -11.05 28.98
CA LEU A 231 -31.32 -11.98 28.39
C LEU A 231 -31.69 -13.14 29.33
N SER A 232 -30.90 -13.38 30.38
CA SER A 232 -31.24 -14.35 31.44
C SER A 232 -32.04 -13.74 32.60
N GLY A 233 -32.41 -12.45 32.53
CA GLY A 233 -33.15 -11.76 33.60
C GLY A 233 -32.34 -11.54 34.89
N LYS A 234 -31.00 -11.63 34.82
CA LYS A 234 -30.09 -11.47 35.98
C LYS A 234 -29.52 -10.04 36.10
N GLY A 235 -30.17 -9.05 35.49
CA GLY A 235 -29.67 -7.67 35.37
C GLY A 235 -28.81 -7.48 34.11
N GLY A 236 -28.07 -6.37 33.99
CA GLY A 236 -27.30 -6.04 32.79
C GLY A 236 -27.87 -4.85 32.03
N GLU A 237 -27.06 -4.29 31.12
CA GLU A 237 -27.41 -3.06 30.42
C GLU A 237 -28.45 -3.33 29.31
N PRO A 238 -29.54 -2.54 29.22
CA PRO A 238 -30.56 -2.72 28.20
C PRO A 238 -30.13 -2.20 26.82
N VAL A 239 -29.17 -1.26 26.80
CA VAL A 239 -28.71 -0.57 25.59
C VAL A 239 -27.20 -0.49 25.59
N VAL A 240 -26.58 -0.97 24.51
CA VAL A 240 -25.13 -0.92 24.33
C VAL A 240 -24.78 -0.19 23.04
N GLU A 241 -23.94 0.83 23.16
CA GLU A 241 -23.38 1.56 22.03
C GLU A 241 -21.98 1.02 21.69
N LEU A 242 -21.84 0.46 20.50
CA LEU A 242 -20.54 0.03 19.98
C LEU A 242 -19.87 1.22 19.27
N GLN A 243 -18.96 1.88 19.99
CA GLN A 243 -18.02 2.84 19.42
C GLN A 243 -16.67 2.17 19.16
N THR A 244 -16.10 2.35 17.97
CA THR A 244 -14.73 1.87 17.71
C THR A 244 -13.80 3.01 17.34
N ASN A 245 -12.75 3.20 18.13
CA ASN A 245 -11.56 3.98 17.74
C ASN A 245 -10.65 3.22 16.76
N PHE A 246 -10.84 1.90 16.64
CA PHE A 246 -10.04 0.98 15.84
C PHE A 246 -10.99 0.25 14.87
N GLY A 247 -10.93 0.58 13.58
CA GLY A 247 -11.80 -0.03 12.58
C GLY A 247 -11.73 -1.57 12.60
N GLY A 248 -12.88 -2.23 12.46
CA GLY A 248 -13.00 -3.68 12.25
C GLY A 248 -13.54 -4.54 13.41
N GLY A 249 -14.07 -3.95 14.49
CA GLY A 249 -14.60 -4.70 15.64
C GLY A 249 -16.12 -4.68 15.85
N LYS A 250 -16.85 -3.73 15.25
CA LYS A 250 -18.29 -3.49 15.52
C LYS A 250 -19.16 -4.64 15.02
N THR A 251 -19.10 -4.89 13.72
CA THR A 251 -19.86 -5.96 13.06
C THR A 251 -19.44 -7.34 13.59
N HIS A 252 -18.15 -7.58 13.86
CA HIS A 252 -17.70 -8.81 14.53
C HIS A 252 -18.28 -8.99 15.93
N SER A 253 -18.37 -7.92 16.74
CA SER A 253 -18.97 -8.00 18.07
C SER A 253 -20.48 -8.28 18.00
N MET A 254 -21.17 -7.68 17.02
CA MET A 254 -22.58 -8.00 16.73
C MET A 254 -22.76 -9.43 16.25
N LEU A 255 -21.87 -9.96 15.41
CA LEU A 255 -21.89 -11.36 14.98
C LEU A 255 -21.67 -12.33 16.14
N ALA A 256 -20.78 -12.00 17.07
CA ALA A 256 -20.59 -12.80 18.29
C ALA A 256 -21.90 -12.89 19.09
N LEU A 257 -22.59 -11.75 19.30
CA LEU A 257 -23.91 -11.75 19.94
C LEU A 257 -24.96 -12.51 19.13
N PHE A 258 -25.02 -12.30 17.81
CA PHE A 258 -25.96 -12.96 16.92
C PHE A 258 -25.84 -14.48 17.01
N HIS A 259 -24.60 -15.01 17.00
CA HIS A 259 -24.32 -16.44 17.09
C HIS A 259 -24.52 -17.02 18.48
N LEU A 260 -24.18 -16.27 19.54
CA LEU A 260 -24.38 -16.70 20.92
C LEU A 260 -25.86 -17.02 21.23
N PHE A 261 -26.77 -16.23 20.66
CA PHE A 261 -28.22 -16.37 20.83
C PHE A 261 -28.90 -17.05 19.63
N SER A 262 -28.13 -17.84 18.86
CA SER A 262 -28.66 -18.70 17.81
C SER A 262 -29.18 -20.03 18.37
N GLU A 263 -29.71 -20.91 17.51
CA GLU A 263 -30.15 -22.25 17.91
C GLU A 263 -28.98 -23.18 18.32
N GLU A 264 -27.75 -22.83 17.97
CA GLU A 264 -26.56 -23.60 18.31
C GLU A 264 -26.30 -23.58 19.82
N ARG A 265 -25.84 -24.69 20.38
CA ARG A 265 -25.59 -24.75 21.83
C ARG A 265 -24.42 -23.83 22.18
N SER A 266 -24.69 -22.82 22.99
CA SER A 266 -23.66 -21.90 23.51
C SER A 266 -22.43 -22.57 24.14
N THR A 267 -22.56 -23.80 24.66
CA THR A 267 -21.44 -24.60 25.19
C THR A 267 -20.53 -25.20 24.11
N ALA A 268 -21.02 -25.34 22.88
CA ALA A 268 -20.21 -25.77 21.74
C ALA A 268 -19.35 -24.63 21.16
N LEU A 269 -19.61 -23.38 21.56
CA LEU A 269 -18.88 -22.20 21.08
C LEU A 269 -17.54 -22.05 21.82
N PRO A 270 -16.39 -22.11 21.11
CA PRO A 270 -15.08 -21.97 21.74
C PRO A 270 -14.94 -20.70 22.59
N GLY A 271 -14.51 -20.86 23.84
CA GLY A 271 -14.28 -19.76 24.79
C GLY A 271 -15.50 -19.31 25.59
N MET A 272 -16.70 -19.83 25.30
CA MET A 272 -17.91 -19.50 26.06
C MET A 272 -18.02 -20.25 27.39
N GLU A 273 -17.43 -21.44 27.52
CA GLU A 273 -17.47 -22.24 28.76
C GLU A 273 -17.01 -21.44 29.99
N ASP A 274 -15.88 -20.73 29.87
CA ASP A 274 -15.34 -19.91 30.96
C ASP A 274 -16.28 -18.76 31.34
N ILE A 275 -16.93 -18.14 30.34
CA ILE A 275 -17.87 -17.03 30.55
C ILE A 275 -19.15 -17.52 31.23
N LEU A 276 -19.73 -18.61 30.72
CA LEU A 276 -20.94 -19.22 31.26
C LEU A 276 -20.72 -19.69 32.71
N LYS A 277 -19.59 -20.33 32.98
CA LYS A 277 -19.20 -20.77 34.33
C LYS A 277 -19.02 -19.60 35.29
N GLU A 278 -18.39 -18.51 34.83
CA GLU A 278 -18.21 -17.30 35.64
C GLU A 278 -19.55 -16.64 36.02
N LEU A 279 -20.58 -16.77 35.17
CA LEU A 279 -21.92 -16.21 35.39
C LEU A 279 -22.93 -17.20 36.02
N GLU A 280 -22.48 -18.41 36.33
CA GLU A 280 -23.35 -19.49 36.84
C GLU A 280 -24.56 -19.72 35.90
N LEU A 281 -24.28 -19.88 34.61
CA LEU A 281 -25.26 -20.21 33.58
C LEU A 281 -24.88 -21.53 32.90
N ASP A 282 -25.86 -22.41 32.69
CA ASP A 282 -25.63 -23.68 31.98
C ASP A 282 -25.54 -23.48 30.46
N HIS A 283 -26.32 -22.54 29.93
CA HIS A 283 -26.39 -22.18 28.52
C HIS A 283 -26.93 -20.75 28.37
N ALA A 284 -26.63 -20.11 27.24
CA ALA A 284 -27.32 -18.91 26.81
C ALA A 284 -28.81 -19.21 26.53
N PRO A 285 -29.74 -18.30 26.90
CA PRO A 285 -31.15 -18.45 26.54
C PRO A 285 -31.33 -18.37 25.02
N ALA A 286 -32.31 -19.10 24.49
CA ALA A 286 -32.77 -18.85 23.12
C ALA A 286 -33.42 -17.46 23.06
N ALA A 287 -33.06 -16.65 22.07
CA ALA A 287 -33.59 -15.30 21.93
C ALA A 287 -34.04 -15.01 20.50
N SER A 288 -35.12 -14.25 20.39
CA SER A 288 -35.57 -13.67 19.12
C SER A 288 -34.58 -12.59 18.69
N ARG A 289 -34.19 -12.57 17.41
CA ARG A 289 -33.12 -11.70 16.89
C ARG A 289 -33.66 -10.79 15.80
N ALA A 290 -33.54 -9.48 15.98
CA ALA A 290 -33.73 -8.50 14.92
C ALA A 290 -32.39 -7.91 14.50
N VAL A 291 -32.13 -7.89 13.19
CA VAL A 291 -30.93 -7.36 12.55
C VAL A 291 -31.34 -6.26 11.58
N LEU A 292 -30.94 -5.04 11.89
CA LEU A 292 -31.20 -3.84 11.09
C LEU A 292 -29.86 -3.29 10.60
N VAL A 293 -29.60 -3.37 9.29
CA VAL A 293 -28.35 -2.89 8.71
C VAL A 293 -28.63 -1.69 7.82
N GLY A 294 -28.17 -0.51 8.23
CA GLY A 294 -28.53 0.76 7.60
C GLY A 294 -28.01 0.95 6.18
N THR A 295 -27.04 0.16 5.75
CA THR A 295 -26.55 0.11 4.37
C THR A 295 -27.31 -0.87 3.49
N ALA A 296 -28.04 -1.82 4.09
CA ALA A 296 -28.85 -2.81 3.38
C ALA A 296 -30.32 -2.40 3.25
N LEU A 297 -30.83 -1.58 4.17
CA LEU A 297 -32.20 -1.10 4.19
C LEU A 297 -32.32 0.25 3.46
N SER A 298 -33.35 0.40 2.63
CA SER A 298 -33.63 1.62 1.87
C SER A 298 -34.84 2.35 2.46
N PRO A 299 -34.71 3.63 2.86
CA PRO A 299 -35.84 4.39 3.43
C PRO A 299 -36.93 4.77 2.42
N GLY A 300 -36.64 4.64 1.12
CA GLY A 300 -37.58 4.99 0.04
C GLY A 300 -38.39 3.81 -0.51
N GLU A 301 -38.09 2.58 -0.11
CA GLU A 301 -38.65 1.37 -0.72
C GLU A 301 -39.57 0.63 0.26
N VAL A 302 -40.65 0.06 -0.27
CA VAL A 302 -41.52 -0.86 0.46
C VAL A 302 -41.05 -2.28 0.17
N VAL A 303 -40.73 -3.04 1.21
CA VAL A 303 -40.26 -4.42 1.09
C VAL A 303 -41.40 -5.37 1.42
N THR A 304 -41.79 -6.21 0.47
CA THR A 304 -42.78 -7.27 0.70
C THR A 304 -42.08 -8.56 1.16
N LYS A 305 -42.46 -9.06 2.34
CA LYS A 305 -41.95 -10.31 2.90
C LYS A 305 -42.66 -11.53 2.30
N HIS A 306 -42.10 -12.72 2.54
CA HIS A 306 -42.64 -13.98 2.00
C HIS A 306 -44.08 -14.30 2.45
N ASP A 307 -44.54 -13.71 3.55
CA ASP A 307 -45.90 -13.86 4.10
C ASP A 307 -46.87 -12.76 3.60
N GLY A 308 -46.41 -11.90 2.69
CA GLY A 308 -47.18 -10.80 2.11
C GLY A 308 -47.18 -9.51 2.94
N THR A 309 -46.44 -9.46 4.05
CA THR A 309 -46.32 -8.25 4.87
C THR A 309 -45.53 -7.17 4.12
N GLU A 310 -46.10 -5.97 3.99
CA GLU A 310 -45.43 -4.81 3.40
C GLU A 310 -44.77 -3.96 4.48
N ILE A 311 -43.45 -3.88 4.46
CA ILE A 311 -42.65 -3.15 5.44
C ILE A 311 -42.09 -1.88 4.83
N ARG A 312 -42.22 -0.75 5.54
CA ARG A 312 -41.76 0.58 5.09
C ARG A 312 -40.65 1.15 5.96
N THR A 313 -40.53 0.70 7.21
CA THR A 313 -39.75 1.37 8.26
C THR A 313 -38.83 0.41 9.01
N LEU A 314 -37.84 0.96 9.72
CA LEU A 314 -36.96 0.17 10.59
C LEU A 314 -37.72 -0.57 11.71
N TRP A 315 -38.75 0.05 12.28
CA TRP A 315 -39.54 -0.57 13.34
C TRP A 315 -40.49 -1.64 12.81
N GLY A 316 -41.03 -1.47 11.60
CA GLY A 316 -41.77 -2.53 10.90
C GLY A 316 -40.89 -3.75 10.63
N GLU A 317 -39.68 -3.53 10.13
CA GLU A 317 -38.69 -4.58 9.89
C GLU A 317 -38.31 -5.30 11.19
N MET A 318 -38.03 -4.54 12.26
CA MET A 318 -37.71 -5.09 13.58
C MET A 318 -38.85 -5.96 14.11
N ALA A 319 -40.08 -5.46 14.10
CA ALA A 319 -41.22 -6.16 14.66
C ALA A 319 -41.51 -7.46 13.91
N TRP A 320 -41.40 -7.44 12.58
CA TRP A 320 -41.53 -8.62 11.74
C TRP A 320 -40.42 -9.65 12.00
N GLN A 321 -39.18 -9.23 12.17
CA GLN A 321 -38.09 -10.17 12.48
C GLN A 321 -38.22 -10.79 13.88
N LEU A 322 -38.76 -10.04 14.86
CA LEU A 322 -38.90 -10.53 16.24
C LEU A 322 -40.06 -11.53 16.41
N ALA A 323 -41.21 -11.28 15.79
CA ALA A 323 -42.42 -12.07 16.03
C ALA A 323 -43.27 -12.31 14.76
N GLY A 324 -42.68 -12.17 13.57
CA GLY A 324 -43.38 -12.36 12.30
C GLY A 324 -44.51 -11.36 12.10
N LYS A 325 -45.59 -11.82 11.46
CA LYS A 325 -46.77 -11.00 11.17
C LYS A 325 -47.44 -10.45 12.44
N ASP A 326 -47.52 -11.25 13.50
CA ASP A 326 -48.13 -10.84 14.77
C ASP A 326 -47.37 -9.65 15.40
N GLY A 327 -46.03 -9.67 15.31
CA GLY A 327 -45.20 -8.55 15.72
C GLY A 327 -45.42 -7.31 14.86
N TYR A 328 -45.45 -7.47 13.54
CA TYR A 328 -45.74 -6.37 12.62
C TYR A 328 -47.10 -5.72 12.90
N ASP A 329 -48.13 -6.52 13.15
CA ASP A 329 -49.49 -6.01 13.40
C ASP A 329 -49.55 -5.05 14.59
N MET A 330 -48.67 -5.20 15.59
CA MET A 330 -48.55 -4.27 16.73
C MET A 330 -48.07 -2.86 16.33
N VAL A 331 -47.28 -2.76 15.26
CA VAL A 331 -46.68 -1.51 14.77
C VAL A 331 -47.17 -1.09 13.39
N ALA A 332 -48.17 -1.80 12.83
CA ALA A 332 -48.59 -1.64 11.44
C ALA A 332 -49.11 -0.23 11.11
N ASP A 333 -49.80 0.42 12.04
CA ASP A 333 -50.23 1.82 11.86
C ASP A 333 -49.05 2.78 11.85
N SER A 334 -48.07 2.58 12.73
CA SER A 334 -46.83 3.36 12.76
C SER A 334 -46.01 3.16 11.48
N ASP A 335 -45.88 1.92 11.00
CA ASP A 335 -45.18 1.60 9.75
C ASP A 335 -45.85 2.23 8.52
N ARG A 336 -47.17 2.11 8.40
CA ARG A 336 -47.93 2.71 7.27
C ARG A 336 -47.82 4.23 7.20
N ASN A 337 -47.77 4.89 8.36
CA ASN A 337 -47.74 6.34 8.45
C ASN A 337 -46.31 6.92 8.46
N GLY A 338 -45.28 6.09 8.58
CA GLY A 338 -43.89 6.57 8.72
C GLY A 338 -43.65 7.32 10.03
N ILE A 339 -44.46 7.10 11.06
CA ILE A 339 -44.37 7.78 12.36
C ILE A 339 -43.96 6.76 13.42
N SER A 340 -42.93 7.10 14.21
CA SER A 340 -42.39 6.20 15.25
C SER A 340 -43.49 5.67 16.18
N PRO A 341 -43.49 4.37 16.52
CA PRO A 341 -44.29 3.85 17.62
C PRO A 341 -43.81 4.43 18.96
N GLY A 342 -44.71 4.47 19.94
CA GLY A 342 -44.38 4.84 21.32
C GLY A 342 -43.62 3.72 22.06
N SER A 343 -42.94 4.06 23.15
CA SER A 343 -42.16 3.11 23.94
C SER A 343 -43.02 2.02 24.61
N GLU A 344 -44.29 2.28 24.91
CA GLU A 344 -45.23 1.28 25.45
C GLU A 344 -45.48 0.14 24.45
N ILE A 345 -45.85 0.46 23.21
CA ILE A 345 -46.08 -0.54 22.14
C ILE A 345 -44.81 -1.36 21.88
N LEU A 346 -43.65 -0.69 21.83
CA LEU A 346 -42.37 -1.37 21.66
C LEU A 346 -42.05 -2.29 22.85
N SER A 347 -42.37 -1.88 24.08
CA SER A 347 -42.18 -2.71 25.27
C SER A 347 -43.07 -3.95 25.25
N GLU A 348 -44.34 -3.81 24.83
CA GLU A 348 -45.25 -4.94 24.64
C GLU A 348 -44.72 -5.92 23.59
N LEU A 349 -44.25 -5.41 22.45
CA LEU A 349 -43.62 -6.21 21.39
C LEU A 349 -42.40 -6.97 21.92
N PHE A 350 -41.52 -6.29 22.66
CA PHE A 350 -40.32 -6.90 23.22
C PHE A 350 -40.62 -7.97 24.26
N ASN A 351 -41.61 -7.73 25.12
CA ASN A 351 -42.06 -8.73 26.09
C ASN A 351 -42.72 -9.93 25.42
N ALA A 352 -43.46 -9.73 24.33
CA ALA A 352 -44.04 -10.81 23.53
C ALA A 352 -42.98 -11.67 22.82
N ALA A 353 -41.88 -11.04 22.39
CA ALA A 353 -40.75 -11.71 21.73
C ALA A 353 -39.64 -12.19 22.69
N ALA A 354 -39.78 -11.92 24.00
CA ALA A 354 -38.71 -12.11 24.98
C ALA A 354 -38.32 -13.58 25.19
N PRO A 355 -37.03 -13.88 25.45
CA PRO A 355 -35.88 -12.96 25.38
C PRO A 355 -35.61 -12.48 23.95
N CYS A 356 -35.24 -11.21 23.77
CA CYS A 356 -34.94 -10.69 22.43
C CYS A 356 -33.73 -9.75 22.38
N ILE A 357 -33.07 -9.75 21.22
CA ILE A 357 -31.92 -8.90 20.92
C ILE A 357 -32.13 -8.17 19.59
N ILE A 358 -31.86 -6.86 19.61
CA ILE A 358 -31.96 -5.98 18.45
C ILE A 358 -30.57 -5.46 18.13
N LEU A 359 -30.05 -5.83 16.96
CA LEU A 359 -28.73 -5.47 16.46
C LEU A 359 -28.89 -4.45 15.32
N ILE A 360 -28.40 -3.23 15.52
CA ILE A 360 -28.52 -2.13 14.56
C ILE A 360 -27.14 -1.70 14.07
N ASP A 361 -26.73 -2.18 12.90
CA ASP A 361 -25.47 -1.84 12.27
C ASP A 361 -25.64 -0.63 11.32
N GLU A 362 -24.66 0.27 11.31
CA GLU A 362 -24.60 1.48 10.48
C GLU A 362 -25.88 2.34 10.47
N TRP A 363 -26.51 2.58 11.64
CA TRP A 363 -27.75 3.37 11.73
C TRP A 363 -27.62 4.78 11.13
N VAL A 364 -26.48 5.45 11.33
CA VAL A 364 -26.23 6.78 10.75
C VAL A 364 -26.29 6.74 9.21
N ALA A 365 -25.85 5.65 8.58
CA ALA A 365 -25.90 5.50 7.13
C ALA A 365 -27.34 5.45 6.59
N TYR A 366 -28.27 4.89 7.37
CA TYR A 366 -29.71 4.95 7.07
C TYR A 366 -30.27 6.34 7.36
N ALA A 367 -30.07 6.85 8.57
CA ALA A 367 -30.69 8.09 9.04
C ALA A 367 -30.26 9.32 8.22
N ARG A 368 -29.01 9.40 7.76
CA ARG A 368 -28.55 10.52 6.91
C ARG A 368 -29.32 10.65 5.60
N GLN A 369 -29.91 9.55 5.11
CA GLN A 369 -30.66 9.54 3.84
C GLN A 369 -32.05 10.17 3.99
N THR A 370 -32.57 10.31 5.22
CA THR A 370 -33.89 10.89 5.54
C THR A 370 -33.81 12.37 5.93
N VAL A 371 -32.61 12.90 6.20
CA VAL A 371 -32.40 14.32 6.56
C VAL A 371 -32.89 15.24 5.44
N GLY A 372 -33.83 16.13 5.77
CA GLY A 372 -34.40 17.10 4.84
C GLY A 372 -35.39 16.53 3.82
N LYS A 373 -35.86 15.29 4.00
CA LYS A 373 -36.86 14.64 3.13
C LYS A 373 -38.12 14.33 3.92
N HIS A 374 -39.28 14.53 3.29
CA HIS A 374 -40.60 14.38 3.91
C HIS A 374 -41.54 13.46 3.12
N ASP A 375 -41.10 12.94 1.98
CA ASP A 375 -41.86 12.14 1.01
C ASP A 375 -41.42 10.67 0.97
N LEU A 376 -40.67 10.21 1.98
CA LEU A 376 -40.17 8.85 2.07
C LEU A 376 -41.20 7.91 2.71
N ALA A 377 -41.23 6.66 2.24
CA ALA A 377 -42.07 5.60 2.82
C ALA A 377 -41.73 5.35 4.31
N SER A 378 -40.45 5.49 4.68
CA SER A 378 -39.99 5.28 6.05
C SER A 378 -40.25 6.43 7.03
N GLY A 379 -40.91 7.50 6.58
CA GLY A 379 -40.99 8.76 7.31
C GLY A 379 -39.71 9.61 7.22
N ASP A 380 -39.69 10.70 7.98
CA ASP A 380 -38.61 11.68 8.00
C ASP A 380 -37.55 11.41 9.08
N PHE A 381 -36.55 12.28 9.16
CA PHE A 381 -35.49 12.18 10.16
C PHE A 381 -35.99 12.40 11.60
N GLU A 382 -36.98 13.26 11.82
CA GLU A 382 -37.53 13.49 13.16
C GLU A 382 -38.17 12.20 13.70
N SER A 383 -38.89 11.48 12.85
CA SER A 383 -39.45 10.16 13.17
C SER A 383 -38.37 9.14 13.53
N GLN A 384 -37.20 9.17 12.88
CA GLN A 384 -36.05 8.32 13.24
C GLN A 384 -35.45 8.69 14.60
N ALA A 385 -35.35 9.97 14.92
CA ALA A 385 -34.86 10.43 16.22
C ALA A 385 -35.84 10.04 17.35
N SER A 386 -37.14 10.20 17.13
CA SER A 386 -38.19 9.73 18.05
C SER A 386 -38.13 8.22 18.24
N PHE A 387 -37.91 7.46 17.17
CA PHE A 387 -37.77 6.00 17.25
C PHE A 387 -36.57 5.59 18.08
N ALA A 388 -35.40 6.23 17.92
CA ALA A 388 -34.24 5.95 18.76
C ALA A 388 -34.52 6.15 20.25
N GLN A 389 -35.26 7.21 20.60
CA GLN A 389 -35.66 7.45 21.98
C GLN A 389 -36.66 6.40 22.48
N ALA A 390 -37.73 6.15 21.72
CA ALA A 390 -38.76 5.16 22.10
C ALA A 390 -38.15 3.75 22.23
N LEU A 391 -37.25 3.37 21.33
CA LEU A 391 -36.54 2.10 21.31
C LEU A 391 -35.72 1.89 22.58
N THR A 392 -34.92 2.88 22.96
CA THR A 392 -34.03 2.79 24.13
C THR A 392 -34.81 2.82 25.45
N GLU A 393 -35.89 3.59 25.52
CA GLU A 393 -36.81 3.58 26.67
C GLU A 393 -37.54 2.24 26.82
N ALA A 394 -38.03 1.68 25.70
CA ALA A 394 -38.70 0.38 25.68
C ALA A 394 -37.77 -0.77 26.08
N ALA A 395 -36.54 -0.78 25.56
CA ALA A 395 -35.54 -1.78 25.92
C ALA A 395 -35.22 -1.77 27.42
N ARG A 396 -35.29 -0.60 28.09
CA ARG A 396 -35.11 -0.48 29.54
C ARG A 396 -36.31 -1.05 30.30
N ALA A 397 -37.52 -0.82 29.81
CA ALA A 397 -38.76 -1.29 30.44
C ALA A 397 -38.97 -2.80 30.29
N ALA A 398 -38.55 -3.39 29.17
CA ALA A 398 -38.66 -4.84 28.91
C ALA A 398 -37.45 -5.60 29.48
N GLU A 399 -37.65 -6.37 30.56
CA GLU A 399 -36.57 -6.96 31.38
C GLU A 399 -35.56 -7.83 30.61
N ASN A 400 -36.00 -8.58 29.60
CA ASN A 400 -35.16 -9.53 28.86
C ASN A 400 -34.91 -9.06 27.41
N THR A 401 -34.64 -7.76 27.26
CA THR A 401 -34.39 -7.13 25.96
C THR A 401 -33.04 -6.43 25.93
N LEU A 402 -32.30 -6.62 24.85
CA LEU A 402 -31.02 -5.96 24.60
C LEU A 402 -31.03 -5.25 23.24
N VAL A 403 -30.73 -3.96 23.23
CA VAL A 403 -30.48 -3.19 22.01
C VAL A 403 -28.99 -2.91 21.89
N VAL A 404 -28.39 -3.30 20.77
CA VAL A 404 -27.00 -2.99 20.44
C VAL A 404 -26.97 -2.20 19.15
N ALA A 405 -26.36 -1.02 19.17
CA ALA A 405 -26.27 -0.16 18.00
C ALA A 405 -24.83 0.28 17.75
N THR A 406 -24.46 0.41 16.47
CA THR A 406 -23.17 0.96 16.07
C THR A 406 -23.31 2.42 15.66
N LEU A 407 -22.43 3.29 16.17
CA LEU A 407 -22.32 4.68 15.73
C LEU A 407 -20.90 4.97 15.21
N PRO A 408 -20.75 5.72 14.11
CA PRO A 408 -19.45 6.18 13.61
C PRO A 408 -18.67 6.98 14.66
N ALA A 409 -17.37 6.74 14.75
CA ALA A 409 -16.48 7.47 15.66
C ALA A 409 -15.75 8.64 14.99
N SER A 410 -15.61 8.62 13.65
CA SER A 410 -14.82 9.59 12.89
C SER A 410 -15.64 10.30 11.82
N ARG A 411 -15.28 11.56 11.52
CA ARG A 411 -15.93 12.36 10.47
C ARG A 411 -15.83 11.78 9.06
N ILE A 412 -14.86 10.89 8.80
CA ILE A 412 -14.66 10.27 7.50
C ILE A 412 -15.80 9.29 7.18
N GLU A 413 -16.29 8.55 8.18
CA GLU A 413 -17.34 7.53 8.03
C GLU A 413 -18.75 8.15 7.86
N ILE A 414 -18.91 9.40 8.26
CA ILE A 414 -20.20 10.07 8.44
C ILE A 414 -20.85 10.47 7.09
N GLY A 415 -20.03 10.76 6.06
CA GLY A 415 -20.49 11.05 4.69
C GLY A 415 -21.26 12.35 4.53
N GLY A 416 -20.67 13.46 4.97
CA GLY A 416 -21.15 14.83 4.74
C GLY A 416 -21.95 15.43 5.91
N GLU A 417 -22.45 16.66 5.71
CA GLU A 417 -23.13 17.45 6.76
C GLU A 417 -24.38 16.75 7.31
N ASN A 418 -25.19 16.12 6.45
CA ASN A 418 -26.38 15.37 6.89
C ASN A 418 -26.02 14.18 7.80
N GLY A 419 -24.88 13.54 7.56
CA GLY A 419 -24.39 12.49 8.44
C GLY A 419 -23.96 13.04 9.79
N GLU A 420 -23.31 14.21 9.83
CA GLU A 420 -22.82 14.80 11.08
C GLU A 420 -24.01 15.19 11.96
N PHE A 421 -25.02 15.80 11.35
CA PHE A 421 -26.31 16.07 11.99
C PHE A 421 -27.00 14.80 12.51
N ALA A 422 -27.05 13.73 11.70
CA ALA A 422 -27.62 12.46 12.11
C ALA A 422 -26.87 11.81 13.28
N LEU A 423 -25.54 11.83 13.26
CA LEU A 423 -24.71 11.32 14.35
C LEU A 423 -24.92 12.12 15.63
N GLU A 424 -24.89 13.45 15.59
CA GLU A 424 -25.07 14.28 16.78
C GLU A 424 -26.42 14.00 17.47
N SER A 425 -27.47 13.87 16.66
CA SER A 425 -28.82 13.57 17.14
C SER A 425 -28.91 12.19 17.80
N LEU A 426 -28.45 11.13 17.12
CA LEU A 426 -28.49 9.76 17.66
C LEU A 426 -27.57 9.60 18.87
N LYS A 427 -26.38 10.20 18.84
CA LYS A 427 -25.43 10.16 19.96
C LYS A 427 -25.99 10.81 21.22
N GLY A 428 -26.83 11.84 21.09
CA GLY A 428 -27.54 12.45 22.21
C GLY A 428 -28.45 11.48 22.97
N VAL A 429 -29.09 10.54 22.25
CA VAL A 429 -29.98 9.51 22.82
C VAL A 429 -29.14 8.41 23.50
N PHE A 430 -28.16 7.85 22.81
CA PHE A 430 -27.35 6.73 23.31
C PHE A 430 -26.41 7.11 24.45
N LYS A 431 -25.79 8.30 24.42
CA LYS A 431 -24.83 8.75 25.46
C LYS A 431 -25.48 8.91 26.85
N ARG A 432 -26.79 9.12 26.91
CA ARG A 432 -27.53 9.24 28.18
C ARG A 432 -27.81 7.88 28.84
N LEU A 433 -27.75 6.79 28.07
CA LEU A 433 -28.33 5.50 28.46
C LEU A 433 -27.36 4.33 28.35
N GLY A 434 -26.28 4.43 27.57
CA GLY A 434 -25.40 3.31 27.26
C GLY A 434 -24.06 3.31 27.99
N LYS A 435 -23.54 2.10 28.27
CA LYS A 435 -22.16 1.86 28.71
C LYS A 435 -21.21 1.90 27.50
N PRO A 436 -20.11 2.67 27.53
CA PRO A 436 -19.14 2.69 26.43
C PRO A 436 -18.42 1.35 26.34
N TRP A 437 -18.43 0.74 25.15
CA TRP A 437 -17.69 -0.49 24.86
C TRP A 437 -16.17 -0.23 24.74
N ARG A 438 -15.34 -1.18 25.19
CA ARG A 438 -13.88 -1.08 25.18
C ARG A 438 -13.28 -1.66 23.88
N PRO A 439 -12.52 -0.86 23.10
CA PRO A 439 -11.76 -1.37 21.96
C PRO A 439 -10.64 -2.34 22.34
N ALA A 440 -10.31 -3.24 21.41
CA ALA A 440 -9.19 -4.17 21.53
C ALA A 440 -7.86 -3.42 21.72
N THR A 441 -6.98 -3.96 22.56
CA THR A 441 -5.61 -3.44 22.74
C THR A 441 -4.70 -3.91 21.60
N ALA A 442 -3.51 -3.30 21.48
CA ALA A 442 -2.50 -3.75 20.52
C ALA A 442 -2.05 -5.21 20.75
N GLU A 443 -1.95 -5.63 22.02
CA GLU A 443 -1.61 -7.01 22.40
C GLU A 443 -2.71 -8.00 22.00
N GLU A 444 -3.98 -7.63 22.17
CA GLU A 444 -5.12 -8.42 21.69
C GLU A 444 -5.16 -8.47 20.15
N GLY A 445 -4.67 -7.42 19.48
CA GLY A 445 -4.47 -7.37 18.04
C GLY A 445 -3.60 -8.51 17.52
N PHE A 446 -2.58 -8.94 18.28
CA PHE A 446 -1.72 -10.06 17.89
C PHE A 446 -2.52 -11.36 17.77
N GLU A 447 -3.35 -11.65 18.78
CA GLU A 447 -4.18 -12.85 18.81
C GLU A 447 -5.26 -12.83 17.72
N ILE A 448 -5.87 -11.65 17.47
CA ILE A 448 -6.85 -11.47 16.39
C ILE A 448 -6.22 -11.83 15.04
N VAL A 449 -5.04 -11.28 14.75
CA VAL A 449 -4.35 -11.51 13.48
C VAL A 449 -3.86 -12.95 13.36
N ARG A 450 -3.29 -13.51 14.43
CA ARG A 450 -2.82 -14.90 14.47
C ARG A 450 -3.96 -15.88 14.17
N ARG A 451 -5.10 -15.80 14.86
CA ARG A 451 -6.23 -16.71 14.64
C ARG A 451 -6.85 -16.60 13.25
N ARG A 452 -6.81 -15.40 12.67
CA ARG A 452 -7.34 -15.15 11.32
C ARG A 452 -6.42 -15.62 10.20
N LEU A 453 -5.11 -15.69 10.43
CA LEU A 453 -4.14 -16.04 9.37
C LEU A 453 -3.56 -17.45 9.53
N PHE A 454 -3.62 -18.03 10.73
CA PHE A 454 -3.02 -19.33 11.05
C PHE A 454 -4.00 -20.29 11.74
N GLU A 455 -3.78 -21.58 11.47
CA GLU A 455 -4.37 -22.67 12.21
C GLU A 455 -3.82 -22.72 13.66
N PRO A 456 -4.60 -23.24 14.63
CA PRO A 456 -4.10 -23.42 15.99
C PRO A 456 -2.97 -24.45 16.03
N ILE A 457 -1.94 -24.18 16.84
CA ILE A 457 -0.91 -25.18 17.16
C ILE A 457 -1.57 -26.27 18.01
N THR A 458 -1.48 -27.51 17.57
CA THR A 458 -2.08 -28.67 18.25
C THR A 458 -1.03 -29.69 18.73
N ASP A 459 0.12 -29.77 18.07
CA ASP A 459 1.20 -30.69 18.45
C ASP A 459 2.04 -30.12 19.60
N ARG A 460 2.35 -30.98 20.58
CA ARG A 460 3.23 -30.67 21.71
C ARG A 460 4.64 -30.32 21.24
N ASP A 461 5.14 -30.99 20.21
CA ASP A 461 6.50 -30.73 19.70
C ASP A 461 6.61 -29.34 19.07
N ASP A 462 5.53 -28.84 18.48
CA ASP A 462 5.46 -27.49 17.91
C ASP A 462 5.38 -26.42 19.00
N PHE A 463 4.64 -26.67 20.10
CA PHE A 463 4.70 -25.80 21.28
C PHE A 463 6.12 -25.69 21.85
N VAL A 464 6.85 -26.82 21.95
CA VAL A 464 8.24 -26.83 22.41
C VAL A 464 9.16 -26.07 21.44
N ALA A 465 8.98 -26.25 20.13
CA ALA A 465 9.75 -25.54 19.12
C ALA A 465 9.51 -24.02 19.17
N ARG A 466 8.25 -23.58 19.32
CA ARG A 466 7.88 -22.19 19.55
C ARG A 466 8.59 -21.62 20.78
N ASP A 467 8.50 -22.32 21.91
CA ASP A 467 9.08 -21.86 23.18
C ASP A 467 10.61 -21.77 23.12
N ALA A 468 11.25 -22.66 22.35
CA ALA A 468 12.68 -22.61 22.08
C ALA A 468 13.07 -21.37 21.26
N VAL A 469 12.29 -21.02 20.21
CA VAL A 469 12.50 -19.79 19.43
C VAL A 469 12.34 -18.55 20.31
N VAL A 470 11.24 -18.45 21.05
CA VAL A 470 11.00 -17.34 22.00
C VAL A 470 12.13 -17.23 23.03
N GLY A 471 12.59 -18.38 23.55
CA GLY A 471 13.72 -18.46 24.47
C GLY A 471 15.00 -17.91 23.88
N ALA A 472 15.33 -18.29 22.65
CA ALA A 472 16.53 -17.83 21.96
C ALA A 472 16.51 -16.31 21.71
N PHE A 473 15.38 -15.74 21.29
CA PHE A 473 15.23 -14.29 21.16
C PHE A 473 15.36 -13.57 22.50
N SER A 474 14.69 -14.07 23.54
CA SER A 474 14.79 -13.50 24.91
C SER A 474 16.23 -13.51 25.42
N GLN A 475 16.97 -14.61 25.20
CA GLN A 475 18.37 -14.73 25.60
C GLN A 475 19.28 -13.78 24.81
N MET A 476 19.05 -13.62 23.50
CA MET A 476 19.77 -12.66 22.66
C MET A 476 19.61 -11.22 23.19
N TYR A 477 18.38 -10.81 23.53
CA TYR A 477 18.11 -9.49 24.10
C TYR A 477 18.76 -9.27 25.47
N GLN A 478 18.77 -10.30 26.31
CA GLN A 478 19.41 -10.23 27.64
C GLN A 478 20.94 -10.19 27.58
N SER A 479 21.56 -10.88 26.61
CA SER A 479 23.01 -10.95 26.45
C SER A 479 23.59 -9.72 25.72
N SER A 480 22.80 -9.04 24.89
CA SER A 480 23.24 -7.92 24.04
C SER A 480 22.54 -6.59 24.39
N GLN A 481 22.47 -6.25 25.68
CA GLN A 481 21.63 -5.13 26.18
C GLN A 481 21.96 -3.76 25.59
N ASN A 482 23.18 -3.54 25.12
CA ASN A 482 23.59 -2.27 24.52
C ASN A 482 23.09 -2.11 23.07
N ASP A 483 22.74 -3.23 22.43
CA ASP A 483 22.38 -3.29 21.00
C ASP A 483 20.86 -3.25 20.77
N PHE A 484 20.06 -3.49 21.80
CA PHE A 484 18.59 -3.55 21.71
C PHE A 484 17.92 -2.57 22.69
N PRO A 485 16.62 -2.23 22.49
CA PRO A 485 15.88 -1.42 23.46
C PRO A 485 15.80 -2.08 24.85
N ASN A 486 15.79 -1.26 25.90
CA ASN A 486 15.90 -1.74 27.29
C ASN A 486 14.74 -2.65 27.72
N GLU A 487 13.53 -2.38 27.25
CA GLU A 487 12.31 -3.15 27.54
C GLU A 487 12.38 -4.60 27.03
N CYS A 488 13.17 -4.88 25.99
CA CYS A 488 13.21 -6.19 25.34
C CYS A 488 13.81 -7.30 26.23
N LYS A 489 14.55 -6.92 27.29
CA LYS A 489 15.15 -7.88 28.23
C LYS A 489 14.19 -8.32 29.33
N GLU A 490 13.05 -7.64 29.47
CA GLU A 490 12.09 -7.86 30.55
C GLU A 490 11.15 -9.03 30.24
N GLY A 491 10.62 -9.68 31.28
CA GLY A 491 9.68 -10.79 31.14
C GLY A 491 8.38 -10.42 30.42
N ALA A 492 7.97 -9.15 30.50
CA ALA A 492 6.81 -8.65 29.77
C ALA A 492 7.01 -8.73 28.24
N TYR A 493 8.20 -8.41 27.74
CA TYR A 493 8.50 -8.51 26.31
C TYR A 493 8.57 -9.96 25.83
N ARG A 494 9.09 -10.88 26.67
CA ARG A 494 9.01 -12.32 26.40
C ARG A 494 7.55 -12.77 26.23
N ARG A 495 6.65 -12.36 27.12
CA ARG A 495 5.22 -12.68 27.00
C ARG A 495 4.61 -12.13 25.71
N ARG A 496 5.03 -10.94 25.27
CA ARG A 496 4.62 -10.37 23.96
C ARG A 496 5.10 -11.24 22.80
N LEU A 497 6.32 -11.78 22.83
CA LEU A 497 6.81 -12.73 21.81
C LEU A 497 5.98 -14.01 21.78
N GLU A 498 5.58 -14.55 22.94
CA GLU A 498 4.75 -15.75 23.04
C GLU A 498 3.35 -15.54 22.42
N LEU A 499 2.71 -14.41 22.72
CA LEU A 499 1.39 -14.03 22.18
C LEU A 499 1.44 -13.67 20.69
N ALA A 500 2.53 -13.04 20.23
CA ALA A 500 2.67 -12.59 18.85
C ALA A 500 3.08 -13.69 17.88
N TYR A 501 3.59 -14.83 18.36
CA TYR A 501 4.12 -15.89 17.50
C TYR A 501 3.10 -16.33 16.41
N PRO A 502 3.50 -16.40 15.12
CA PRO A 502 4.86 -16.38 14.58
C PRO A 502 5.42 -15.00 14.22
N PHE A 503 4.75 -13.91 14.59
CA PHE A 503 5.20 -12.56 14.32
C PHE A 503 6.12 -12.04 15.44
N HIS A 504 7.04 -11.15 15.07
CA HIS A 504 7.80 -10.39 16.04
C HIS A 504 7.03 -9.13 16.49
N PRO A 505 6.96 -8.80 17.79
CA PRO A 505 6.19 -7.66 18.31
C PRO A 505 6.49 -6.33 17.61
N GLU A 506 7.76 -6.09 17.26
CA GLU A 506 8.18 -4.88 16.52
C GLU A 506 7.38 -4.69 15.23
N LEU A 507 7.02 -5.75 14.50
CA LEU A 507 6.25 -5.61 13.26
C LEU A 507 4.88 -4.98 13.51
N PHE A 508 4.20 -5.45 14.55
CA PHE A 508 2.89 -4.91 14.90
C PHE A 508 2.97 -3.52 15.50
N ASP A 509 4.01 -3.21 16.26
CA ASP A 509 4.22 -1.86 16.79
C ASP A 509 4.33 -0.82 15.65
N LYS A 510 4.94 -1.19 14.52
CA LYS A 510 4.96 -0.35 13.31
C LYS A 510 3.61 -0.30 12.61
N LEU A 511 2.96 -1.44 12.40
CA LEU A 511 1.70 -1.52 11.66
C LEU A 511 0.50 -0.87 12.39
N TYR A 512 0.36 -1.10 13.69
CA TYR A 512 -0.71 -0.52 14.51
C TYR A 512 -0.32 0.85 15.10
N GLY A 513 0.96 1.19 15.15
CA GLY A 513 1.43 2.52 15.49
C GLY A 513 1.47 3.44 14.27
N GLU A 514 2.60 3.47 13.59
CA GLU A 514 2.93 4.43 12.52
C GLU A 514 2.02 4.29 11.29
N TRP A 515 1.80 3.07 10.78
CA TRP A 515 0.97 2.87 9.57
C TRP A 515 -0.50 3.18 9.82
N SER A 516 -0.98 2.98 11.04
CA SER A 516 -2.36 3.27 11.44
C SER A 516 -2.73 4.77 11.39
N THR A 517 -1.71 5.63 11.31
CA THR A 517 -1.88 7.09 11.19
C THR A 517 -2.19 7.54 9.76
N LEU A 518 -2.01 6.67 8.76
CA LEU A 518 -2.34 6.99 7.37
C LEU A 518 -3.86 6.94 7.17
N ASP A 519 -4.46 8.03 6.67
CA ASP A 519 -5.92 8.18 6.53
C ASP A 519 -6.57 7.07 5.68
N LYS A 520 -5.87 6.59 4.66
CA LYS A 520 -6.35 5.52 3.76
C LYS A 520 -6.08 4.11 4.31
N PHE A 521 -5.24 3.97 5.33
CA PHE A 521 -4.87 2.67 5.88
C PHE A 521 -5.96 2.18 6.82
N GLN A 522 -6.73 1.21 6.36
CA GLN A 522 -7.81 0.60 7.13
C GLN A 522 -7.26 -0.30 8.23
N ARG A 523 -6.72 0.30 9.31
CA ARG A 523 -5.95 -0.29 10.42
C ARG A 523 -5.96 -1.82 10.49
N THR A 524 -7.05 -2.46 10.89
CA THR A 524 -7.10 -3.93 11.06
C THR A 524 -7.19 -4.70 9.74
N ARG A 525 -8.02 -4.25 8.80
CA ARG A 525 -8.23 -4.91 7.49
C ARG A 525 -7.01 -4.78 6.57
N GLY A 526 -6.38 -3.61 6.57
CA GLY A 526 -5.13 -3.34 5.85
C GLY A 526 -3.99 -4.21 6.36
N VAL A 527 -3.86 -4.36 7.70
CA VAL A 527 -2.88 -5.26 8.31
C VAL A 527 -3.13 -6.71 7.92
N LEU A 528 -4.36 -7.22 8.06
CA LEU A 528 -4.70 -8.60 7.68
C LEU A 528 -4.40 -8.87 6.21
N ARG A 529 -4.76 -7.95 5.32
CA ARG A 529 -4.54 -8.07 3.88
C ARG A 529 -3.05 -8.04 3.51
N LEU A 530 -2.26 -7.16 4.14
CA LEU A 530 -0.82 -7.13 3.97
C LEU A 530 -0.16 -8.40 4.47
N LEU A 531 -0.49 -8.83 5.69
CA LEU A 531 0.12 -10.01 6.29
C LEU A 531 -0.28 -11.29 5.56
N ALA A 532 -1.51 -11.41 5.06
CA ALA A 532 -1.91 -12.55 4.22
C ALA A 532 -1.03 -12.68 2.97
N LYS A 533 -0.78 -11.56 2.26
CA LYS A 533 0.14 -11.51 1.11
C LYS A 533 1.58 -11.89 1.48
N VAL A 534 2.08 -11.33 2.58
CA VAL A 534 3.43 -11.60 3.09
C VAL A 534 3.58 -13.08 3.44
N ILE A 535 2.64 -13.65 4.19
CA ILE A 535 2.65 -15.05 4.61
C ILE A 535 2.57 -15.96 3.39
N HIS A 536 1.64 -15.71 2.46
CA HIS A 536 1.53 -16.50 1.22
C HIS A 536 2.86 -16.53 0.45
N ARG A 537 3.50 -15.36 0.30
CA ARG A 537 4.79 -15.24 -0.39
C ARG A 537 5.90 -15.99 0.35
N MET A 538 6.00 -15.83 1.68
CA MET A 538 7.01 -16.51 2.50
C MET A 538 6.78 -18.04 2.55
N TRP A 539 5.52 -18.48 2.61
CA TRP A 539 5.12 -19.89 2.58
C TRP A 539 5.50 -20.54 1.25
N SER A 540 5.13 -19.89 0.13
CA SER A 540 5.38 -20.40 -1.22
C SER A 540 6.88 -20.44 -1.59
N SER A 541 7.68 -19.55 -1.01
CA SER A 541 9.13 -19.47 -1.22
C SER A 541 9.96 -20.29 -0.23
N GLN A 542 9.30 -21.03 0.68
CA GLN A 542 9.94 -21.82 1.73
C GLN A 542 10.90 -21.02 2.63
N ASP A 543 10.52 -19.79 3.00
CA ASP A 543 11.32 -18.87 3.82
C ASP A 543 11.85 -19.47 5.14
N GLY A 544 13.15 -19.37 5.40
CA GLY A 544 13.80 -20.00 6.56
C GLY A 544 13.77 -19.19 7.87
N SER A 545 13.01 -18.09 7.95
CA SER A 545 13.05 -17.21 9.12
C SER A 545 12.40 -17.84 10.37
N LEU A 546 12.89 -17.49 11.56
CA LEU A 546 12.31 -17.97 12.82
C LEU A 546 11.00 -17.27 13.18
N LEU A 547 10.88 -15.99 12.82
CA LEU A 547 9.70 -15.16 13.03
C LEU A 547 9.46 -14.29 11.79
N ILE A 548 8.22 -13.83 11.61
CA ILE A 548 7.87 -12.79 10.65
C ILE A 548 8.18 -11.43 11.28
N MET A 549 9.19 -10.74 10.76
CA MET A 549 9.74 -9.48 11.28
C MET A 549 9.59 -8.36 10.23
N PRO A 550 9.80 -7.07 10.60
CA PRO A 550 9.89 -5.99 9.61
C PRO A 550 10.88 -6.30 8.47
N ALA A 551 12.03 -6.87 8.79
CA ALA A 551 13.06 -7.24 7.83
C ALA A 551 12.69 -8.40 6.87
N THR A 552 11.75 -9.27 7.26
CA THR A 552 11.42 -10.46 6.46
C THR A 552 10.32 -10.20 5.44
N ILE A 553 9.67 -9.03 5.46
CA ILE A 553 8.65 -8.66 4.48
C ILE A 553 9.26 -8.67 3.07
N PRO A 554 8.77 -9.52 2.15
CA PRO A 554 9.34 -9.70 0.81
C PRO A 554 8.87 -8.58 -0.13
N MET A 555 9.51 -7.41 -0.03
CA MET A 555 9.17 -6.22 -0.82
C MET A 555 9.62 -6.32 -2.30
N ASP A 556 10.39 -7.36 -2.64
CA ASP A 556 10.69 -7.76 -4.02
C ASP A 556 9.47 -8.33 -4.76
N ASP A 557 8.45 -8.79 -4.03
CA ASP A 557 7.20 -9.28 -4.59
C ASP A 557 6.23 -8.13 -4.93
N ASN A 558 5.71 -8.13 -6.16
CA ASN A 558 4.83 -7.05 -6.64
C ASN A 558 3.50 -6.97 -5.88
N ALA A 559 2.93 -8.10 -5.43
CA ALA A 559 1.65 -8.08 -4.71
C ALA A 559 1.81 -7.46 -3.31
N VAL A 560 2.92 -7.77 -2.64
CA VAL A 560 3.30 -7.17 -1.35
C VAL A 560 3.67 -5.70 -1.53
N LYS A 561 4.48 -5.36 -2.54
CA LYS A 561 4.87 -3.98 -2.83
C LYS A 561 3.67 -3.09 -3.11
N SER A 562 2.78 -3.53 -3.99
CA SER A 562 1.53 -2.83 -4.31
C SER A 562 0.65 -2.62 -3.06
N GLU A 563 0.63 -3.60 -2.16
CA GLU A 563 -0.11 -3.48 -0.90
C GLU A 563 0.46 -2.40 0.03
N LEU A 564 1.79 -2.33 0.12
CA LEU A 564 2.49 -1.32 0.94
C LEU A 564 2.37 0.08 0.34
N THR A 565 2.45 0.22 -0.98
CA THR A 565 2.46 1.53 -1.65
C THR A 565 1.09 2.13 -1.90
N GLN A 566 0.00 1.34 -1.93
CA GLN A 566 -1.36 1.87 -2.22
C GLN A 566 -1.83 2.97 -1.25
N PHE A 567 -1.23 3.02 -0.05
CA PHE A 567 -1.56 3.98 1.01
C PHE A 567 -0.61 5.17 1.05
N LEU A 568 0.42 5.15 0.22
CA LEU A 568 1.48 6.14 0.15
C LEU A 568 1.45 6.82 -1.24
N GLU A 569 2.34 7.79 -1.44
CA GLU A 569 2.51 8.46 -2.74
C GLU A 569 3.17 7.55 -3.78
N ASP A 570 2.83 7.71 -5.05
CA ASP A 570 3.33 6.87 -6.16
C ASP A 570 4.86 6.83 -6.27
N VAL A 571 5.55 7.85 -5.73
CA VAL A 571 7.02 7.93 -5.68
C VAL A 571 7.68 6.84 -4.84
N TRP A 572 6.93 6.11 -3.99
CA TRP A 572 7.51 5.08 -3.13
C TRP A 572 7.92 3.81 -3.86
N GLU A 573 7.23 3.42 -4.93
CA GLU A 573 7.57 2.22 -5.70
C GLU A 573 8.99 2.25 -6.32
N PRO A 574 9.42 3.34 -6.99
CA PRO A 574 10.79 3.44 -7.47
C PRO A 574 11.81 3.50 -6.32
N ILE A 575 11.49 4.15 -5.20
CA ILE A 575 12.36 4.20 -4.01
C ILE A 575 12.59 2.81 -3.43
N ILE A 576 11.52 2.01 -3.28
CA ILE A 576 11.62 0.64 -2.79
C ILE A 576 12.55 -0.16 -3.72
N SER A 577 12.31 -0.07 -5.03
CA SER A 577 13.05 -0.85 -6.02
C SER A 577 14.53 -0.46 -6.12
N ALA A 578 14.89 0.78 -5.79
CA ALA A 578 16.26 1.29 -5.81
C ALA A 578 17.00 1.13 -4.48
N ASP A 579 16.40 1.52 -3.36
CA ASP A 579 17.12 1.71 -2.08
C ASP A 579 16.64 0.78 -0.96
N VAL A 580 15.57 0.01 -1.16
CA VAL A 580 15.03 -0.92 -0.14
C VAL A 580 15.23 -2.36 -0.56
N ASP A 581 14.54 -2.76 -1.62
CA ASP A 581 14.45 -4.16 -2.02
C ASP A 581 13.99 -4.31 -3.48
N GLY A 582 14.81 -5.02 -4.25
CA GLY A 582 14.59 -5.23 -5.66
C GLY A 582 15.79 -5.92 -6.32
N PRO A 583 15.62 -6.50 -7.53
CA PRO A 583 16.69 -7.28 -8.19
C PRO A 583 17.97 -6.49 -8.49
N SER A 584 17.87 -5.15 -8.54
CA SER A 584 18.99 -4.24 -8.81
C SER A 584 19.16 -3.19 -7.71
N SER A 585 18.54 -3.39 -6.54
CA SER A 585 18.59 -2.43 -5.45
C SER A 585 20.00 -2.30 -4.88
N LEU A 586 20.31 -1.16 -4.30
CA LEU A 586 21.57 -0.92 -3.62
C LEU A 586 21.82 -1.93 -2.49
N PRO A 587 20.86 -2.24 -1.59
CA PRO A 587 21.06 -3.26 -0.57
C PRO A 587 21.42 -4.63 -1.14
N TYR A 588 20.77 -5.06 -2.23
CA TYR A 588 21.09 -6.33 -2.91
C TYR A 588 22.54 -6.34 -3.44
N LYS A 589 22.98 -5.25 -4.06
CA LYS A 589 24.36 -5.11 -4.56
C LYS A 589 25.38 -5.12 -3.43
N LEU A 590 25.12 -4.40 -2.34
CA LEU A 590 26.01 -4.33 -1.18
C LEU A 590 26.19 -5.69 -0.49
N ASP A 591 25.09 -6.43 -0.34
CA ASP A 591 25.12 -7.80 0.16
C ASP A 591 25.96 -8.71 -0.76
N GLY A 592 25.79 -8.60 -2.08
CA GLY A 592 26.56 -9.36 -3.08
C GLY A 592 28.05 -9.00 -3.14
N GLU A 593 28.40 -7.73 -3.03
CA GLU A 593 29.78 -7.23 -2.94
C GLU A 593 30.50 -7.77 -1.68
N ASN A 594 29.74 -8.09 -0.62
CA ASN A 594 30.26 -8.54 0.68
C ASN A 594 29.68 -9.91 1.07
N ALA A 595 29.68 -10.86 0.13
CA ALA A 595 28.97 -12.14 0.25
C ALA A 595 29.30 -12.93 1.53
N SER A 596 30.56 -12.93 1.99
CA SER A 596 31.00 -13.71 3.17
C SER A 596 30.56 -13.11 4.52
N THR A 597 30.20 -11.84 4.58
CA THR A 597 29.85 -11.12 5.82
C THR A 597 28.41 -10.61 5.79
N LEU A 598 28.13 -9.58 4.99
CA LEU A 598 26.80 -8.97 4.89
C LEU A 598 25.84 -9.89 4.13
N GLY A 599 26.30 -10.41 2.99
CA GLY A 599 25.49 -11.26 2.10
C GLY A 599 25.00 -12.54 2.77
N ARG A 600 25.81 -13.13 3.67
CA ARG A 600 25.45 -14.30 4.48
C ARG A 600 24.12 -14.16 5.22
N TYR A 601 23.76 -12.94 5.65
CA TYR A 601 22.50 -12.65 6.34
C TYR A 601 21.54 -11.83 5.48
N SER A 602 21.97 -11.44 4.27
CA SER A 602 21.36 -10.33 3.51
C SER A 602 21.15 -9.09 4.40
N ALA A 603 22.18 -8.74 5.17
CA ALA A 603 22.11 -7.75 6.24
C ALA A 603 21.67 -6.38 5.72
N CYS A 604 22.14 -5.96 4.54
CA CYS A 604 21.73 -4.70 3.94
C CYS A 604 20.23 -4.73 3.59
N ARG A 605 19.75 -5.75 2.89
CA ARG A 605 18.32 -5.84 2.55
C ARG A 605 17.43 -5.84 3.79
N ARG A 606 17.80 -6.58 4.83
CA ARG A 606 17.05 -6.63 6.09
C ARG A 606 16.98 -5.26 6.78
N VAL A 607 18.11 -4.55 6.87
CA VAL A 607 18.14 -3.19 7.45
C VAL A 607 17.26 -2.24 6.66
N ALA A 608 17.36 -2.25 5.32
CA ALA A 608 16.59 -1.34 4.48
C ALA A 608 15.08 -1.61 4.55
N ARG A 609 14.66 -2.89 4.56
CA ARG A 609 13.26 -3.28 4.77
C ARG A 609 12.73 -2.81 6.13
N THR A 610 13.50 -3.00 7.21
CA THR A 610 13.12 -2.51 8.55
C THR A 610 12.98 -0.99 8.59
N LEU A 611 13.90 -0.25 7.95
CA LEU A 611 13.79 1.20 7.82
C LEU A 611 12.51 1.61 7.07
N TYR A 612 12.18 0.93 5.98
CA TYR A 612 10.95 1.23 5.23
C TYR A 612 9.70 1.02 6.07
N VAL A 613 9.55 -0.16 6.66
CA VAL A 613 8.39 -0.48 7.51
C VAL A 613 8.28 0.50 8.66
N GLY A 614 9.40 0.90 9.27
CA GLY A 614 9.36 1.76 10.45
C GLY A 614 9.41 3.27 10.20
N THR A 615 9.50 3.73 8.95
CA THR A 615 9.66 5.18 8.69
C THR A 615 8.85 5.72 7.51
N ALA A 616 8.39 4.87 6.58
CA ALA A 616 7.67 5.35 5.40
C ALA A 616 6.40 6.17 5.73
N PRO A 617 5.51 5.73 6.65
CA PRO A 617 4.33 6.50 7.03
C PRO A 617 4.66 7.86 7.67
N GLY A 618 5.75 7.93 8.43
CA GLY A 618 6.17 9.11 9.20
C GLY A 618 7.21 9.99 8.50
N SER A 619 7.51 9.74 7.23
CA SER A 619 8.64 10.39 6.52
C SER A 619 8.53 11.92 6.43
N LYS A 620 7.29 12.46 6.48
CA LYS A 620 6.99 13.90 6.48
C LYS A 620 6.75 14.49 7.88
N GLY A 621 6.87 13.68 8.93
CA GLY A 621 6.68 14.13 10.31
C GLY A 621 7.77 15.11 10.77
N SER A 622 7.52 15.82 11.86
CA SER A 622 8.48 16.81 12.40
C SER A 622 9.78 16.21 12.94
N ASN A 623 9.79 14.92 13.27
CA ASN A 623 10.96 14.19 13.77
C ASN A 623 10.99 12.77 13.18
N PRO A 624 11.31 12.62 11.88
CA PRO A 624 11.25 11.32 11.21
C PRO A 624 12.32 10.36 11.74
N GLY A 625 12.09 9.07 11.53
CA GLY A 625 13.11 8.04 11.72
C GLY A 625 13.08 7.28 13.03
N ILE A 626 13.85 6.18 13.02
CA ILE A 626 14.02 5.26 14.13
C ILE A 626 15.51 5.16 14.46
N ASN A 627 15.83 4.72 15.68
CA ASN A 627 17.21 4.60 16.12
C ASN A 627 17.82 3.25 15.73
N ASP A 628 19.16 3.20 15.78
CA ASP A 628 19.97 1.99 15.57
C ASP A 628 19.43 0.75 16.29
N ARG A 629 19.08 0.89 17.57
CA ARG A 629 18.59 -0.24 18.39
C ARG A 629 17.25 -0.78 17.89
N ALA A 630 16.33 0.08 17.47
CA ALA A 630 15.06 -0.32 16.87
C ALA A 630 15.26 -0.99 15.50
N ILE A 631 16.23 -0.50 14.70
CA ILE A 631 16.59 -1.14 13.44
C ILE A 631 17.08 -2.56 13.69
N ARG A 632 17.99 -2.76 14.66
CA ARG A 632 18.49 -4.09 15.04
C ARG A 632 17.37 -4.99 15.55
N LEU A 633 16.48 -4.47 16.39
CA LEU A 633 15.31 -5.20 16.90
C LEU A 633 14.42 -5.74 15.77
N GLY A 634 14.28 -4.97 14.68
CA GLY A 634 13.48 -5.37 13.53
C GLY A 634 14.18 -6.28 12.51
N CYS A 635 15.49 -6.56 12.64
CA CYS A 635 16.25 -7.28 11.60
C CYS A 635 17.21 -8.40 12.05
N VAL A 636 17.64 -8.41 13.31
CA VAL A 636 18.59 -9.40 13.83
C VAL A 636 17.85 -10.62 14.37
N GLN A 637 18.32 -11.82 14.03
CA GLN A 637 17.81 -13.10 14.57
C GLN A 637 18.85 -13.81 15.46
N PRO A 638 18.40 -14.72 16.37
CA PRO A 638 19.29 -15.53 17.19
C PRO A 638 20.35 -16.32 16.40
N GLY A 639 21.60 -16.14 16.81
CA GLY A 639 22.77 -16.75 16.17
C GLY A 639 23.47 -15.85 15.14
N GLU A 640 22.91 -14.67 14.85
CA GLU A 640 23.51 -13.68 13.95
C GLU A 640 24.29 -12.61 14.74
N ALA A 641 25.35 -12.07 14.14
CA ALA A 641 26.19 -11.07 14.79
C ALA A 641 25.62 -9.65 14.61
N THR A 642 25.19 -9.01 15.70
CA THR A 642 24.59 -7.66 15.73
C THR A 642 25.45 -6.61 15.04
N ALA A 643 26.78 -6.67 15.21
CA ALA A 643 27.73 -5.75 14.58
C ALA A 643 27.65 -5.74 13.05
N THR A 644 27.27 -6.86 12.41
CA THR A 644 27.10 -6.97 10.95
C THR A 644 26.00 -6.04 10.45
N PHE A 645 24.92 -5.90 11.22
CA PHE A 645 23.79 -5.04 10.89
C PHE A 645 24.11 -3.57 11.13
N GLY A 646 24.96 -3.26 12.11
CA GLY A 646 25.54 -1.92 12.28
C GLY A 646 26.38 -1.49 11.07
N ASP A 647 27.25 -2.37 10.55
CA ASP A 647 28.03 -2.08 9.33
C ASP A 647 27.12 -1.97 8.10
N ALA A 648 26.10 -2.82 7.97
CA ALA A 648 25.11 -2.75 6.90
C ALA A 648 24.37 -1.40 6.89
N LEU A 649 23.89 -0.93 8.05
CA LEU A 649 23.20 0.36 8.21
C LEU A 649 24.08 1.52 7.78
N ARG A 650 25.35 1.53 8.22
CA ARG A 650 26.32 2.56 7.84
C ARG A 650 26.50 2.61 6.32
N ARG A 651 26.80 1.47 5.69
CA ARG A 651 27.05 1.41 4.23
C ARG A 651 25.83 1.79 3.37
N ILE A 652 24.64 1.42 3.80
CA ILE A 652 23.41 1.82 3.11
C ILE A 652 23.20 3.32 3.26
N THR A 653 23.35 3.86 4.47
CA THR A 653 23.19 5.30 4.74
C THR A 653 24.19 6.13 3.93
N ASP A 654 25.41 5.62 3.73
CA ASP A 654 26.45 6.30 2.94
C ASP A 654 26.17 6.31 1.43
N ARG A 655 25.50 5.28 0.89
CA ARG A 655 25.36 5.08 -0.58
C ARG A 655 23.95 5.29 -1.15
N ALA A 656 22.91 5.18 -0.32
CA ALA A 656 21.52 5.24 -0.77
C ALA A 656 21.11 6.68 -1.13
N ALA A 657 20.24 6.80 -2.14
CA ALA A 657 19.75 8.09 -2.58
C ALA A 657 18.65 8.63 -1.65
N HIS A 658 17.89 7.78 -0.98
CA HIS A 658 16.69 8.15 -0.22
C HIS A 658 16.77 7.85 1.27
N ILE A 659 17.88 7.29 1.77
CA ILE A 659 18.09 7.05 3.19
C ILE A 659 18.87 8.21 3.79
N HIS A 660 18.31 8.77 4.86
CA HIS A 660 18.83 9.92 5.58
C HIS A 660 19.14 9.54 7.02
N HIS A 661 20.03 10.32 7.65
CA HIS A 661 20.30 10.19 9.06
C HIS A 661 20.56 11.55 9.71
N ASP A 662 20.23 11.66 10.99
CA ASP A 662 20.59 12.78 11.87
C ASP A 662 20.89 12.25 13.27
N GLY A 663 22.15 12.35 13.67
CA GLY A 663 22.66 11.74 14.90
C GLY A 663 22.40 10.22 14.93
N ASN A 664 21.52 9.78 15.83
CA ASN A 664 21.12 8.37 15.98
C ASN A 664 19.71 8.09 15.43
N ARG A 665 19.21 8.89 14.48
CA ARG A 665 17.93 8.64 13.80
C ARG A 665 18.16 8.41 12.32
N TYR A 666 17.50 7.41 11.76
CA TYR A 666 17.60 7.02 10.36
C TYR A 666 16.19 6.89 9.78
N TRP A 667 15.99 7.35 8.54
CA TRP A 667 14.70 7.25 7.85
C TRP A 667 14.84 7.22 6.34
N ILE A 668 13.79 6.72 5.68
CA ILE A 668 13.63 6.87 4.23
C ILE A 668 12.75 8.09 3.96
N SER A 669 13.20 8.94 3.04
CA SER A 669 12.46 10.11 2.57
C SER A 669 12.20 10.00 1.08
N THR A 670 11.08 10.57 0.62
CA THR A 670 10.82 10.72 -0.81
C THR A 670 11.79 11.70 -1.49
N LYS A 671 12.49 12.53 -0.70
CA LYS A 671 13.51 13.45 -1.19
C LYS A 671 14.88 12.76 -1.23
N ALA A 672 15.67 13.09 -2.26
CA ALA A 672 17.03 12.63 -2.38
C ALA A 672 17.93 13.20 -1.27
N ASN A 673 18.92 12.42 -0.86
CA ASN A 673 19.96 12.77 0.11
C ASN A 673 20.96 13.73 -0.55
N LEU A 674 21.05 14.95 -0.01
CA LEU A 674 21.88 16.01 -0.59
C LEU A 674 23.38 15.68 -0.55
N ASN A 675 23.85 14.95 0.45
CA ASN A 675 25.25 14.52 0.52
C ASN A 675 25.57 13.58 -0.65
N ARG A 676 24.66 12.66 -0.96
CA ARG A 676 24.83 11.74 -2.09
C ARG A 676 24.81 12.48 -3.43
N LEU A 677 23.89 13.43 -3.59
CA LEU A 677 23.84 14.30 -4.77
C LEU A 677 25.14 15.10 -4.92
N ALA A 678 25.70 15.60 -3.82
CA ALA A 678 26.98 16.29 -3.82
C ALA A 678 28.13 15.38 -4.23
N ASP A 679 28.17 14.13 -3.75
CA ASP A 679 29.21 13.17 -4.13
C ASP A 679 29.12 12.78 -5.62
N ASP A 680 27.92 12.59 -6.16
CA ASP A 680 27.73 12.30 -7.58
C ASP A 680 28.21 13.46 -8.46
N ARG A 681 27.85 14.70 -8.10
CA ARG A 681 28.34 15.90 -8.80
C ARG A 681 29.84 16.11 -8.62
N THR A 682 30.40 15.79 -7.46
CA THR A 682 31.84 15.85 -7.20
C THR A 682 32.59 14.89 -8.13
N ASN A 683 32.07 13.67 -8.30
CA ASN A 683 32.64 12.68 -9.22
C ASN A 683 32.52 13.11 -10.69
N GLU A 684 31.41 13.75 -11.05
CA GLU A 684 31.21 14.31 -12.39
C GLU A 684 32.22 15.44 -12.68
N HIS A 685 32.34 16.41 -11.77
CA HIS A 685 33.33 17.49 -11.88
C HIS A 685 34.77 16.97 -11.89
N SER A 686 35.08 15.93 -11.12
CA SER A 686 36.40 15.30 -11.09
C SER A 686 36.81 14.71 -12.45
N ARG A 687 35.85 14.32 -13.30
CA ARG A 687 36.10 13.86 -14.67
C ARG A 687 36.35 15.04 -15.64
N GLN A 688 35.96 16.25 -15.27
CA GLN A 688 36.07 17.48 -16.06
C GLN A 688 37.16 18.41 -15.52
N VAL A 689 38.42 17.96 -15.59
CA VAL A 689 39.57 18.64 -14.96
C VAL A 689 39.75 20.10 -15.43
N GLU A 690 39.41 20.41 -16.69
CA GLU A 690 39.49 21.78 -17.23
C GLU A 690 38.60 22.78 -16.47
N GLY A 691 37.40 22.35 -16.06
CA GLY A 691 36.50 23.18 -15.25
C GLY A 691 37.05 23.46 -13.85
N LEU A 692 37.73 22.48 -13.25
CA LEU A 692 38.41 22.64 -11.97
C LEU A 692 39.57 23.62 -12.07
N TYR A 693 40.37 23.52 -13.14
CA TYR A 693 41.46 24.46 -13.40
C TYR A 693 40.95 25.88 -13.58
N ALA A 694 39.86 26.08 -14.32
CA ALA A 694 39.26 27.40 -14.51
C ALA A 694 38.86 28.05 -13.17
N GLU A 695 38.21 27.31 -12.27
CA GLU A 695 37.84 27.80 -10.93
C GLU A 695 39.08 28.15 -10.09
N ILE A 696 40.11 27.29 -10.07
CA ILE A 696 41.37 27.55 -9.35
C ILE A 696 42.05 28.80 -9.91
N VAL A 697 42.17 28.92 -11.24
CA VAL A 697 42.77 30.08 -11.91
C VAL A 697 41.99 31.36 -11.62
N GLN A 698 40.65 31.30 -11.61
CA GLN A 698 39.81 32.43 -11.25
C GLN A 698 40.07 32.90 -9.82
N ARG A 699 40.18 31.98 -8.86
CA ARG A 699 40.53 32.31 -7.46
C ARG A 699 41.92 32.93 -7.34
N ILE A 700 42.92 32.36 -8.01
CA ILE A 700 44.29 32.92 -8.03
C ILE A 700 44.27 34.34 -8.63
N ARG A 701 43.52 34.55 -9.73
CA ARG A 701 43.40 35.87 -10.38
C ARG A 701 42.69 36.91 -9.52
N ASN A 702 41.77 36.50 -8.66
CA ASN A 702 41.08 37.39 -7.73
C ASN A 702 41.99 37.88 -6.60
N ASP A 703 43.02 37.14 -6.22
CA ASP A 703 44.00 37.58 -5.24
C ASP A 703 44.90 38.69 -5.82
N GLN A 704 44.68 39.94 -5.40
CA GLN A 704 45.45 41.10 -5.87
C GLN A 704 46.78 41.31 -5.13
N THR A 705 47.16 40.41 -4.22
CA THR A 705 48.40 40.54 -3.45
C THR A 705 49.62 40.43 -4.36
N ARG A 706 50.57 41.36 -4.20
CA ARG A 706 51.83 41.39 -4.96
C ARG A 706 53.09 41.24 -4.11
N GLY A 707 52.99 41.46 -2.80
CA GLY A 707 54.16 41.53 -1.93
C GLY A 707 55.15 42.60 -2.39
N GLU A 708 56.44 42.25 -2.42
CA GLU A 708 57.54 43.14 -2.84
C GLU A 708 57.82 43.08 -4.35
N PHE A 709 57.11 42.23 -5.11
CA PHE A 709 57.31 42.15 -6.56
C PHE A 709 56.73 43.38 -7.27
N ALA A 710 57.39 43.79 -8.37
CA ALA A 710 56.91 44.88 -9.21
C ALA A 710 55.59 44.50 -9.91
N ALA A 711 55.47 43.23 -10.34
CA ALA A 711 54.22 42.67 -10.84
C ALA A 711 54.12 41.16 -10.55
N VAL A 712 52.87 40.67 -10.50
CA VAL A 712 52.54 39.24 -10.40
C VAL A 712 51.71 38.85 -11.63
N HIS A 713 52.27 37.95 -12.45
CA HIS A 713 51.62 37.38 -13.62
C HIS A 713 50.95 36.06 -13.21
N ARG A 714 49.61 36.04 -13.20
CA ARG A 714 48.79 34.97 -12.62
C ARG A 714 48.25 34.05 -13.70
N CYS A 715 48.79 32.84 -13.76
CA CYS A 715 48.44 31.80 -14.73
C CYS A 715 48.45 32.36 -16.17
N PRO A 716 49.60 32.88 -16.66
CA PRO A 716 49.69 33.39 -18.01
C PRO A 716 49.60 32.25 -19.03
N ILE A 717 48.78 32.44 -20.07
CA ILE A 717 48.57 31.40 -21.10
C ILE A 717 49.64 31.51 -22.17
N ALA A 718 50.05 32.74 -22.51
CA ALA A 718 51.08 33.01 -23.50
C ALA A 718 52.29 33.76 -22.90
N THR A 719 53.48 33.55 -23.49
CA THR A 719 54.73 34.13 -22.97
C THR A 719 54.83 35.65 -23.13
N ASN A 720 54.00 36.26 -23.98
CA ASN A 720 53.90 37.71 -24.15
C ASN A 720 53.11 38.39 -23.02
N GLU A 721 52.33 37.65 -22.22
CA GLU A 721 51.61 38.16 -21.04
C GLU A 721 52.55 38.48 -19.87
N VAL A 722 53.79 38.00 -19.92
CA VAL A 722 54.86 38.35 -18.98
C VAL A 722 55.74 39.42 -19.62
N SER A 723 55.72 40.65 -19.08
CA SER A 723 56.56 41.72 -19.63
C SER A 723 58.04 41.51 -19.31
N ASP A 724 58.93 42.16 -20.08
CA ASP A 724 60.39 42.03 -19.98
C ASP A 724 60.97 43.39 -19.58
N GLU A 725 60.99 43.64 -18.27
CA GLU A 725 61.37 44.92 -17.66
C GLU A 725 62.44 44.69 -16.58
N PRO A 726 63.28 45.68 -16.26
CA PRO A 726 64.41 45.54 -15.33
C PRO A 726 63.97 45.59 -13.85
N GLU A 727 62.89 44.89 -13.53
CA GLU A 727 62.29 44.81 -12.18
C GLU A 727 61.83 43.38 -11.90
N ALA A 728 61.98 42.92 -10.65
CA ALA A 728 61.64 41.55 -10.26
C ALA A 728 60.12 41.28 -10.33
N ARG A 729 59.74 40.19 -10.99
CA ARG A 729 58.35 39.78 -11.27
C ARG A 729 58.11 38.34 -10.87
N LEU A 730 56.95 38.08 -10.28
CA LEU A 730 56.49 36.74 -9.96
C LEU A 730 55.60 36.21 -11.08
N VAL A 731 55.85 34.99 -11.54
CA VAL A 731 55.00 34.27 -12.48
C VAL A 731 54.44 33.04 -11.75
N ILE A 732 53.13 33.05 -11.50
CA ILE A 732 52.41 31.90 -10.95
C ILE A 732 51.93 31.07 -12.12
N LEU A 733 52.45 29.85 -12.27
CA LEU A 733 52.03 28.92 -13.32
C LEU A 733 50.65 28.33 -13.02
N GLY A 734 49.90 28.03 -14.08
CA GLY A 734 48.60 27.38 -13.96
C GLY A 734 48.68 25.96 -13.38
N PRO A 735 47.57 25.43 -12.85
CA PRO A 735 47.52 24.09 -12.24
C PRO A 735 47.87 22.95 -13.22
N GLU A 736 47.69 23.16 -14.52
CA GLU A 736 48.15 22.25 -15.58
C GLU A 736 49.68 22.09 -15.62
N HIS A 737 50.42 23.01 -15.01
CA HIS A 737 51.88 23.07 -14.99
C HIS A 737 52.42 22.87 -13.57
N ALA A 738 52.07 21.75 -12.93
CA ALA A 738 52.53 21.41 -11.58
C ALA A 738 53.95 20.83 -11.54
N HIS A 739 54.59 20.93 -10.38
CA HIS A 739 55.93 20.38 -10.15
C HIS A 739 55.92 19.30 -9.06
N ARG A 740 56.84 18.34 -9.16
CA ARG A 740 57.10 17.35 -8.12
C ARG A 740 58.55 17.41 -7.72
N LYS A 741 58.81 17.65 -6.43
CA LYS A 741 60.17 17.77 -5.88
C LYS A 741 61.06 16.60 -6.32
N GLY A 742 62.25 16.91 -6.83
CA GLY A 742 63.25 15.93 -7.28
C GLY A 742 63.09 15.43 -8.72
N LYS A 743 62.11 15.94 -9.48
CA LYS A 743 61.96 15.66 -10.93
C LYS A 743 62.45 16.84 -11.75
N VAL A 744 63.29 16.59 -12.75
CA VAL A 744 63.92 17.64 -13.58
C VAL A 744 63.18 17.91 -14.89
N ASP A 745 62.18 17.09 -15.25
CA ASP A 745 61.37 17.23 -16.46
C ASP A 745 59.87 17.18 -16.11
N THR A 746 59.35 18.25 -15.51
CA THR A 746 57.92 18.41 -15.22
C THR A 746 57.31 19.47 -16.11
N ASP A 747 55.99 19.47 -16.27
CA ASP A 747 55.29 20.47 -17.10
C ASP A 747 55.53 21.90 -16.58
N ALA A 748 55.64 22.08 -15.27
CA ALA A 748 56.11 23.34 -14.67
C ALA A 748 57.47 23.81 -15.21
N ILE A 749 58.47 22.91 -15.26
CA ILE A 749 59.82 23.26 -15.70
C ILE A 749 59.83 23.56 -17.19
N LYS A 750 59.08 22.81 -17.99
CA LYS A 750 58.93 23.06 -19.44
C LYS A 750 58.32 24.43 -19.70
N GLN A 751 57.23 24.75 -19.02
CA GLN A 751 56.56 26.05 -19.16
C GLN A 751 57.43 27.20 -18.64
N ALA A 752 58.09 27.03 -17.50
CA ALA A 752 59.02 28.02 -16.96
C ALA A 752 60.18 28.30 -17.92
N LYS A 753 60.77 27.26 -18.52
CA LYS A 753 61.83 27.41 -19.55
C LYS A 753 61.32 28.18 -20.77
N LEU A 754 60.13 27.86 -21.26
CA LEU A 754 59.54 28.54 -22.41
C LEU A 754 59.35 30.05 -22.14
N ILE A 755 58.82 30.42 -20.96
CA ILE A 755 58.66 31.82 -20.54
C ILE A 755 60.02 32.50 -20.31
N LEU A 756 61.01 31.77 -19.79
CA LEU A 756 62.35 32.29 -19.54
C LEU A 756 63.11 32.58 -20.86
N GLU A 757 62.87 31.79 -21.89
CA GLU A 757 63.55 31.90 -23.19
C GLU A 757 62.87 32.88 -24.13
N THR A 758 61.53 33.02 -24.05
CA THR A 758 60.73 33.76 -25.03
C THR A 758 59.76 34.77 -24.40
N ARG A 759 59.43 35.81 -25.17
CA ARG A 759 58.35 36.76 -24.95
C ARG A 759 57.61 36.93 -26.29
N GLY A 760 56.52 36.21 -26.47
CA GLY A 760 55.88 36.09 -27.78
C GLY A 760 56.85 35.54 -28.81
N ASN A 761 57.05 36.26 -29.92
CA ASN A 761 57.95 35.84 -31.00
C ASN A 761 59.40 36.31 -30.83
N SER A 762 59.76 36.93 -29.69
CA SER A 762 61.11 37.46 -29.43
C SER A 762 61.79 36.73 -28.27
N PRO A 763 63.14 36.64 -28.26
CA PRO A 763 63.85 36.12 -27.10
C PRO A 763 63.72 37.07 -25.90
N ARG A 764 63.57 36.51 -24.70
CA ARG A 764 63.56 37.28 -23.45
C ARG A 764 65.00 37.66 -23.05
N LEU A 765 65.22 38.95 -22.76
CA LEU A 765 66.54 39.49 -22.45
C LEU A 765 66.83 39.47 -20.94
N LEU A 766 65.86 39.84 -20.11
CA LEU A 766 66.03 40.02 -18.66
C LEU A 766 65.61 38.76 -17.88
N ARG A 767 66.25 37.63 -18.22
CA ARG A 767 65.88 36.29 -17.69
C ARG A 767 65.97 36.19 -16.17
N ASN A 768 66.89 36.94 -15.55
CA ASN A 768 67.09 36.98 -14.10
C ASN A 768 66.06 37.84 -13.34
N MET A 769 65.12 38.49 -14.04
CA MET A 769 64.06 39.32 -13.42
C MET A 769 62.76 38.55 -13.16
N VAL A 770 62.68 37.26 -13.49
CA VAL A 770 61.46 36.45 -13.34
C VAL A 770 61.65 35.35 -12.29
N VAL A 771 60.73 35.27 -11.34
CA VAL A 771 60.64 34.20 -10.34
C VAL A 771 59.38 33.37 -10.63
N PHE A 772 59.49 32.05 -10.60
CA PHE A 772 58.36 31.16 -10.87
C PHE A 772 57.82 30.53 -9.59
N LEU A 773 56.49 30.50 -9.47
CA LEU A 773 55.74 29.76 -8.45
C LEU A 773 54.82 28.76 -9.15
N THR A 774 54.75 27.54 -8.64
CA THR A 774 53.90 26.47 -9.16
C THR A 774 53.41 25.59 -8.01
N ALA A 775 52.28 24.94 -8.20
CA ALA A 775 51.74 23.99 -7.25
C ALA A 775 52.61 22.72 -7.16
N ASP A 776 52.77 22.19 -5.94
CA ASP A 776 53.26 20.82 -5.78
C ASP A 776 52.18 19.84 -6.24
N LYS A 777 52.59 18.86 -7.05
CA LYS A 777 51.68 17.93 -7.73
C LYS A 777 50.82 17.13 -6.74
N LYS A 778 51.37 16.74 -5.58
CA LYS A 778 50.61 15.95 -4.60
C LYS A 778 49.52 16.79 -3.94
N THR A 779 49.86 18.01 -3.53
CA THR A 779 48.88 18.93 -2.91
C THR A 779 47.86 19.45 -3.92
N LEU A 780 48.21 19.49 -5.22
CA LEU A 780 47.27 19.88 -6.25
C LEU A 780 46.15 18.84 -6.42
N ASP A 781 46.45 17.55 -6.32
CA ASP A 781 45.42 16.50 -6.43
C ASP A 781 44.40 16.63 -5.28
N ASP A 782 44.85 16.93 -4.05
CA ASP A 782 43.97 17.24 -2.91
C ASP A 782 43.13 18.51 -3.16
N LEU A 783 43.74 19.56 -3.72
CA LEU A 783 43.05 20.80 -4.08
C LEU A 783 42.00 20.59 -5.17
N LEU A 784 42.26 19.74 -6.16
CA LEU A 784 41.30 19.41 -7.21
C LEU A 784 40.08 18.71 -6.64
N GLN A 785 40.28 17.77 -5.71
CA GLN A 785 39.18 17.09 -5.03
C GLN A 785 38.34 18.08 -4.20
N ALA A 786 38.99 18.97 -3.42
CA ALA A 786 38.29 20.00 -2.67
C ALA A 786 37.54 20.99 -3.58
N THR A 787 38.14 21.35 -4.73
CA THR A 787 37.50 22.23 -5.73
C THR A 787 36.27 21.56 -6.35
N ALA A 788 36.36 20.26 -6.68
CA ALA A 788 35.23 19.50 -7.21
C ALA A 788 34.07 19.42 -6.20
N GLN A 789 34.39 19.22 -4.91
CA GLN A 789 33.41 19.21 -3.83
C GLN A 789 32.76 20.59 -3.63
N TYR A 790 33.55 21.67 -3.69
CA TYR A 790 33.03 23.04 -3.65
C TYR A 790 32.06 23.32 -4.80
N LEU A 791 32.44 22.97 -6.04
CA LEU A 791 31.59 23.18 -7.22
C LEU A 791 30.30 22.35 -7.15
N ALA A 792 30.37 21.12 -6.61
CA ALA A 792 29.20 20.31 -6.37
C ALA A 792 28.21 20.99 -5.40
N TRP A 793 28.68 21.44 -4.23
CA TRP A 793 27.83 22.15 -3.27
C TRP A 793 27.33 23.50 -3.79
N LYS A 794 28.15 24.19 -4.60
CA LYS A 794 27.78 25.46 -5.23
C LYS A 794 26.59 25.25 -6.17
N SER A 795 26.66 24.26 -7.06
CA SER A 795 25.57 23.95 -7.98
C SER A 795 24.28 23.56 -7.24
N ILE A 796 24.37 22.72 -6.19
CA ILE A 796 23.19 22.33 -5.38
C ILE A 796 22.54 23.55 -4.71
N ASN A 797 23.35 24.48 -4.22
CA ASN A 797 22.85 25.69 -3.56
C ASN A 797 22.27 26.70 -4.56
N GLU A 798 22.81 26.77 -5.78
CA GLU A 798 22.27 27.59 -6.89
C GLU A 798 20.94 27.02 -7.41
N GLU A 799 20.85 25.69 -7.56
CA GLU A 799 19.66 24.96 -8.03
C GLU A 799 18.63 24.65 -6.92
N LYS A 800 18.72 25.31 -5.76
CA LYS A 800 17.87 25.01 -4.58
C LYS A 800 16.36 25.09 -4.84
N GLU A 801 15.93 25.87 -5.83
CA GLU A 801 14.51 25.98 -6.23
C GLU A 801 14.11 24.85 -7.18
N GLU A 802 14.95 24.53 -8.16
CA GLU A 802 14.74 23.42 -9.11
C GLU A 802 14.73 22.06 -8.40
N LEU A 803 15.62 21.88 -7.40
CA LEU A 803 15.69 20.71 -6.54
C LEU A 803 14.61 20.69 -5.45
N ASN A 804 13.76 21.73 -5.37
CA ASN A 804 12.68 21.87 -4.40
C ASN A 804 13.14 21.63 -2.94
N LEU A 805 14.29 22.21 -2.56
CA LEU A 805 14.89 22.02 -1.24
C LEU A 805 14.05 22.73 -0.17
N ASP A 806 13.73 22.00 0.91
CA ASP A 806 13.08 22.58 2.09
C ASP A 806 14.04 23.40 2.96
N ALA A 807 13.54 23.96 4.06
CA ALA A 807 14.34 24.77 4.97
C ALA A 807 15.51 24.01 5.62
N TYR A 808 15.44 22.68 5.76
CA TYR A 808 16.54 21.87 6.25
C TYR A 808 17.59 21.69 5.14
N GLY A 809 17.16 21.24 3.95
CA GLY A 809 18.04 21.03 2.80
C GLY A 809 18.78 22.30 2.36
N ARG A 810 18.11 23.46 2.40
CA ARG A 810 18.73 24.76 2.12
C ARG A 810 19.81 25.13 3.15
N ARG A 811 19.58 24.85 4.44
CA ARG A 811 20.58 25.08 5.50
C ARG A 811 21.77 24.15 5.34
N GLN A 812 21.52 22.88 5.05
CA GLN A 812 22.56 21.88 4.82
C GLN A 812 23.44 22.25 3.61
N ALA A 813 22.83 22.55 2.45
CA ALA A 813 23.56 22.94 1.25
C ALA A 813 24.43 24.20 1.47
N SER A 814 23.87 25.22 2.13
CA SER A 814 24.60 26.46 2.45
C SER A 814 25.75 26.25 3.45
N ALA A 815 25.52 25.44 4.49
CA ALA A 815 26.55 25.11 5.48
C ALA A 815 27.70 24.31 4.86
N ASN A 816 27.39 23.30 4.04
CA ASN A 816 28.40 22.49 3.36
C ASN A 816 29.14 23.29 2.29
N LEU A 817 28.47 24.15 1.53
CA LEU A 817 29.12 25.07 0.60
C LEU A 817 30.13 25.97 1.34
N SER A 818 29.72 26.53 2.47
CA SER A 818 30.58 27.38 3.30
C SER A 818 31.76 26.61 3.89
N SER A 819 31.58 25.36 4.28
CA SER A 819 32.64 24.49 4.80
C SER A 819 33.61 23.99 3.72
N SER A 820 33.14 23.86 2.48
CA SER A 820 33.94 23.40 1.33
C SER A 820 34.76 24.51 0.67
N ASN A 821 34.42 25.77 0.96
CA ASN A 821 35.07 26.97 0.44
C ASN A 821 36.23 27.41 1.33
#